data_AF-A0A0E3ZU25-F1
#
_entry.id   AF-A0A0E3ZU25-F1
#
_cell.length_a   1.000
_cell.length_b   1.000
_cell.length_c   1.000
_cell.angle_alpha   90.00
_cell.angle_beta   90.00
_cell.angle_gamma   90.00
#
_symmetry.space_group_name_H-M   'P 1'
#
loop_
_entity.id
_entity.type
_entity.pdbx_description
1 polymer ?
#
loop_
_entity_poly.entity_id
_entity_poly.type
_entity_poly.pdbx_seq_one_letter_code
_entity_poly.pdbx_strand_id
1 'polypeptide(L)'
;MQPTAPADHPLLILYPPAPILDDTTFLDPSPAFRQQVRRTLFGILGFIMLYLLLVGFGVALGYVCVLSTIMLVSLSINKFTLIIGLGLLTLGLMFLLFLVKFLFAVYKNQNTQRVEITTSDHPNLVAFIHKLADDVHAPKPHRIFLSPDVNACVFYNSSFWSLFIPVKKNLEIGLGLVNSLNMTEFKAVMAHEFGHFSQRSMKLGSYVYIVNRVIYNLVYDRDRWDALLEKWANSGGVWSIFAGLTQLLVNLVRRVLAKAYEWLNLRYMGLSREMEYQADLVAVSATGAEPVVTALRRIELGNAAYQQMLGNLNELIGESKIAENIYPLHSRTIQMLAAENKIELIHGLPVLTDELTRKMMSASRVNYQDQWSSHPGQAEREENIRTVPAPCNPDTTSPWLLFNKPDYWQKELTARLYAGVELENPTNKQRLTATDYATHVADQIKRDQLPELYNGFYDSRLLFHFDPKEVAQDHTEVFTQKTLFSDENLRLRKKLATIYEEQNVLEQIKSKQIQTRTFDFDGKKYDRREVDQVLAIIRPEMEALQAHFQKTEEDAFRLVYRKALQQGLADELIRRYELYFRLNEDRETYGQLLLVYSELLKNTHDALKDGGTKKRGMGRQIDEFNDKMQQAYRNSQTIDIPSQVGTLTFERGYAAHLCPDTLREIKSESFNWEDMVALYQQLEPMPNLAGQAQIAVLDELIRWQATLL
;
A
#
# COMPACT_ATOMS: atom_id res chain seq x y z
N MET A 1 -42.17 -19.34 44.41
CA MET A 1 -41.05 -19.85 43.60
C MET A 1 -39.90 -18.88 43.76
N GLN A 2 -38.83 -19.28 44.45
CA GLN A 2 -37.58 -18.53 44.47
C GLN A 2 -37.02 -18.43 43.04
N PRO A 3 -36.41 -17.31 42.64
CA PRO A 3 -35.65 -17.28 41.41
C PRO A 3 -34.41 -18.15 41.61
N THR A 4 -34.37 -19.26 40.87
CA THR A 4 -33.18 -20.09 40.70
C THR A 4 -32.03 -19.21 40.24
N ALA A 5 -30.89 -19.31 40.93
CA ALA A 5 -29.64 -18.66 40.54
C ALA A 5 -29.33 -18.95 39.05
N PRO A 6 -28.85 -17.96 38.28
CA PRO A 6 -28.40 -18.23 36.92
C PRO A 6 -27.23 -19.21 36.98
N ALA A 7 -27.35 -20.29 36.21
CA ALA A 7 -26.26 -21.24 36.02
C ALA A 7 -24.99 -20.50 35.58
N ASP A 8 -23.85 -20.88 36.16
CA ASP A 8 -22.53 -20.33 35.87
C ASP A 8 -22.33 -20.12 34.36
N HIS A 9 -22.18 -18.85 33.95
CA HIS A 9 -21.97 -18.50 32.55
C HIS A 9 -20.61 -19.05 32.06
N PRO A 10 -20.53 -19.68 30.87
CA PRO A 10 -19.27 -20.19 30.28
C PRO A 10 -18.22 -19.10 29.99
N LEU A 11 -18.55 -17.82 30.18
CA LEU A 11 -17.64 -16.68 29.98
C LEU A 11 -16.51 -16.59 31.00
N LEU A 12 -16.70 -17.10 32.22
CA LEU A 12 -15.67 -17.07 33.26
C LEU A 12 -14.43 -17.90 32.88
N ILE A 13 -14.54 -18.82 31.92
CA ILE A 13 -13.45 -19.69 31.47
C ILE A 13 -12.65 -19.08 30.31
N LEU A 14 -13.27 -18.23 29.48
CA LEU A 14 -12.67 -17.72 28.22
C LEU A 14 -12.27 -16.23 28.29
N TYR A 15 -12.31 -15.61 29.47
CA TYR A 15 -11.95 -14.21 29.67
C TYR A 15 -10.67 -14.09 30.51
N PRO A 16 -9.51 -13.76 29.91
CA PRO A 16 -8.26 -13.61 30.64
C PRO A 16 -8.39 -12.51 31.72
N PRO A 17 -7.88 -12.72 32.94
CA PRO A 17 -7.95 -11.72 34.00
C PRO A 17 -7.14 -10.46 33.64
N ALA A 18 -7.58 -9.30 34.15
CA ALA A 18 -6.79 -8.07 34.06
C ALA A 18 -5.61 -8.11 35.06
N PRO A 19 -4.50 -7.42 34.78
CA PRO A 19 -3.40 -7.28 35.74
C PRO A 19 -3.88 -6.51 36.99
N ILE A 20 -3.24 -6.79 38.13
CA ILE A 20 -3.42 -5.99 39.35
C ILE A 20 -2.52 -4.76 39.21
N LEU A 21 -3.12 -3.57 39.23
CA LEU A 21 -2.44 -2.29 39.08
C LEU A 21 -2.64 -1.42 40.32
N ASP A 22 -1.54 -1.04 40.96
CA ASP A 22 -1.57 -0.17 42.15
C ASP A 22 -1.73 1.32 41.78
N ASP A 23 -1.30 1.70 40.57
CA ASP A 23 -1.39 3.06 40.03
C ASP A 23 -2.04 3.04 38.65
N THR A 24 -3.10 3.81 38.47
CA THR A 24 -3.81 3.97 37.19
C THR A 24 -3.72 5.40 36.65
N THR A 25 -2.87 6.26 37.22
CA THR A 25 -2.69 7.66 36.80
C THR A 25 -2.15 7.78 35.37
N PHE A 26 -1.48 6.74 34.86
CA PHE A 26 -1.05 6.67 33.45
C PHE A 26 -2.23 6.68 32.46
N LEU A 27 -3.46 6.39 32.91
CA LEU A 27 -4.68 6.51 32.09
C LEU A 27 -5.20 7.96 31.99
N ASP A 28 -4.62 8.90 32.72
CA ASP A 28 -4.95 10.32 32.60
C ASP A 28 -4.29 10.93 31.35
N PRO A 29 -4.96 11.89 30.67
CA PRO A 29 -4.44 12.45 29.43
C PRO A 29 -3.18 13.28 29.69
N SER A 30 -2.12 12.94 28.96
CA SER A 30 -0.81 13.58 29.04
C SER A 30 -0.86 15.10 28.74
N PRO A 31 0.09 15.90 29.24
CA PRO A 31 0.20 17.31 28.87
C PRO A 31 0.33 17.54 27.35
N ALA A 32 1.04 16.63 26.66
CA ALA A 32 1.21 16.64 25.21
C ALA A 32 -0.13 16.42 24.49
N PHE A 33 -0.90 15.41 24.90
CA PHE A 33 -2.26 15.15 24.43
C PHE A 33 -3.14 16.40 24.60
N ARG A 34 -3.18 17.01 25.80
CA ARG A 34 -3.97 18.22 26.07
C ARG A 34 -3.52 19.41 25.21
N GLN A 35 -2.24 19.53 24.89
CA GLN A 35 -1.73 20.56 23.99
C GLN A 35 -2.21 20.33 22.55
N GLN A 36 -2.10 19.10 22.03
CA GLN A 36 -2.54 18.76 20.67
C GLN A 36 -4.05 18.92 20.52
N VAL A 37 -4.84 18.49 21.51
CA VAL A 37 -6.27 18.72 21.56
C VAL A 37 -6.62 20.21 21.39
N ARG A 38 -5.97 21.10 22.15
CA ARG A 38 -6.20 22.56 22.03
C ARG A 38 -5.85 23.06 20.64
N ARG A 39 -4.69 22.66 20.09
CA ARG A 39 -4.26 23.05 18.74
C ARG A 39 -5.26 22.62 17.67
N THR A 40 -5.77 21.39 17.76
CA THR A 40 -6.73 20.89 16.78
C THR A 40 -8.10 21.52 16.95
N LEU A 41 -8.56 21.81 18.17
CA LEU A 41 -9.79 22.56 18.40
C LEU A 41 -9.75 23.98 17.82
N PHE A 42 -8.64 24.71 18.04
CA PHE A 42 -8.46 26.01 17.39
C PHE A 42 -8.50 25.89 15.86
N GLY A 43 -7.95 24.80 15.32
CA GLY A 43 -8.01 24.56 13.90
C GLY A 43 -9.41 24.26 13.37
N ILE A 44 -10.19 23.46 14.10
CA ILE A 44 -11.60 23.19 13.78
C ILE A 44 -12.41 24.49 13.81
N LEU A 45 -12.24 25.31 14.86
CA LEU A 45 -12.95 26.59 14.97
C LEU A 45 -12.60 27.52 13.82
N GLY A 46 -11.31 27.60 13.46
CA GLY A 46 -10.85 28.35 12.30
C GLY A 46 -11.46 27.84 10.98
N PHE A 47 -11.55 26.52 10.81
CA PHE A 47 -12.19 25.92 9.64
C PHE A 47 -13.69 26.24 9.57
N ILE A 48 -14.42 26.12 10.68
CA ILE A 48 -15.85 26.45 10.76
C ILE A 48 -16.06 27.93 10.43
N MET A 49 -15.25 28.83 10.98
CA MET A 49 -15.34 30.26 10.70
C MET A 49 -15.09 30.54 9.21
N LEU A 50 -14.05 29.94 8.62
CA LEU A 50 -13.78 30.06 7.19
C LEU A 50 -14.95 29.56 6.34
N TYR A 51 -15.53 28.41 6.70
CA TYR A 51 -16.67 27.85 5.98
C TYR A 51 -17.90 28.76 6.08
N LEU A 52 -18.21 29.31 7.26
CA LEU A 52 -19.29 30.28 7.43
C LEU A 52 -19.07 31.55 6.60
N LEU A 53 -17.83 32.04 6.51
CA LEU A 53 -17.48 33.16 5.63
C LEU A 53 -17.71 32.83 4.15
N LEU A 54 -17.39 31.61 3.71
CA LEU A 54 -17.64 31.15 2.35
C LEU A 54 -19.14 31.03 2.05
N VAL A 55 -19.94 30.51 2.99
CA VAL A 55 -21.40 30.50 2.87
C VAL A 55 -21.95 31.93 2.80
N GLY A 56 -21.48 32.82 3.67
CA GLY A 56 -21.85 34.25 3.65
C GLY A 56 -21.50 34.93 2.32
N PHE A 57 -20.33 34.62 1.76
CA PHE A 57 -19.94 35.07 0.43
C PHE A 57 -20.86 34.52 -0.67
N GLY A 58 -21.25 33.24 -0.58
CA GLY A 58 -22.22 32.65 -1.50
C GLY A 58 -23.59 33.31 -1.46
N VAL A 59 -24.09 33.64 -0.26
CA VAL A 59 -25.35 34.38 -0.08
C VAL A 59 -25.23 35.78 -0.67
N ALA A 60 -24.15 36.50 -0.39
CA ALA A 60 -23.90 37.83 -0.94
C ALA A 60 -23.81 37.81 -2.47
N LEU A 61 -23.09 36.84 -3.05
CA LEU A 61 -22.99 36.67 -4.50
C LEU A 61 -24.35 36.36 -5.12
N GLY A 62 -25.13 35.45 -4.51
CA GLY A 62 -26.49 35.14 -4.96
C GLY A 62 -27.40 36.38 -4.96
N TYR A 63 -27.32 37.19 -3.91
CA TYR A 63 -28.05 38.47 -3.82
C TYR A 63 -27.63 39.45 -4.92
N VAL A 64 -26.32 39.61 -5.17
CA VAL A 64 -25.79 40.44 -6.26
C VAL A 64 -26.24 39.95 -7.64
N CYS A 65 -26.31 38.63 -7.85
CA CYS A 65 -26.84 38.05 -9.09
C CYS A 65 -28.31 38.39 -9.31
N VAL A 66 -29.13 38.37 -8.25
CA VAL A 66 -30.55 38.77 -8.30
C VAL A 66 -30.68 40.25 -8.64
N LEU A 67 -29.97 41.14 -7.93
CA LEU A 67 -30.01 42.58 -8.20
C LEU A 67 -29.51 42.91 -9.61
N SER A 68 -28.41 42.30 -10.04
CA SER A 68 -27.87 42.44 -11.40
C SER A 68 -28.88 42.00 -12.45
N THR A 69 -29.63 40.93 -12.19
CA THR A 69 -30.69 40.45 -13.09
C THR A 69 -31.85 41.45 -13.19
N ILE A 70 -32.33 41.96 -12.05
CA ILE A 70 -33.42 42.96 -12.01
C ILE A 70 -32.99 44.23 -12.76
N MET A 71 -31.79 44.75 -12.48
CA MET A 71 -31.24 45.92 -13.15
C MET A 71 -31.13 45.69 -14.66
N LEU A 72 -30.57 44.56 -15.09
CA LEU A 72 -30.36 44.23 -16.49
C LEU A 72 -31.68 44.08 -17.28
N VAL A 73 -32.71 43.48 -16.68
CA VAL A 73 -34.05 43.36 -17.29
C VAL A 73 -34.77 44.71 -17.30
N SER A 74 -34.58 45.56 -16.29
CA SER A 74 -35.19 46.89 -16.21
C SER A 74 -34.67 47.88 -17.27
N LEU A 75 -33.44 47.68 -17.75
CA LEU A 75 -32.83 48.53 -18.79
C LEU A 75 -33.40 48.24 -20.19
N SER A 76 -33.67 46.96 -20.50
CA SER A 76 -34.27 46.56 -21.77
C SER A 76 -34.80 45.13 -21.68
N ILE A 77 -36.05 44.91 -22.06
CA ILE A 77 -36.66 43.57 -22.12
C ILE A 77 -36.47 43.02 -23.54
N ASN A 78 -35.46 42.17 -23.73
CA ASN A 78 -35.21 41.47 -24.99
C ASN A 78 -34.71 40.04 -24.72
N LYS A 79 -34.65 39.20 -25.77
CA LYS A 79 -34.26 37.78 -25.62
C LYS A 79 -32.86 37.61 -25.01
N PHE A 80 -31.91 38.49 -25.34
CA PHE A 80 -30.54 38.42 -24.81
C PHE A 80 -30.49 38.80 -23.33
N THR A 81 -31.18 39.86 -22.91
CA THR A 81 -31.20 40.29 -21.51
C THR A 81 -31.88 39.26 -20.62
N LEU A 82 -32.93 38.59 -21.11
CA LEU A 82 -33.57 37.48 -20.39
C LEU A 82 -32.66 36.26 -20.24
N ILE A 83 -31.91 35.88 -21.29
CA ILE A 83 -30.98 34.74 -21.24
C ILE A 83 -29.83 35.03 -20.27
N ILE A 84 -29.23 36.23 -20.33
CA ILE A 84 -28.13 36.63 -19.43
C ILE A 84 -28.62 36.72 -17.97
N GLY A 85 -29.80 37.31 -17.76
CA GLY A 85 -30.42 37.38 -16.43
C GLY A 85 -30.68 36.01 -15.83
N LEU A 86 -31.23 35.07 -16.61
CA LEU A 86 -31.45 33.70 -16.15
C LEU A 86 -30.11 32.98 -15.89
N GLY A 87 -29.10 33.22 -16.71
CA GLY A 87 -27.73 32.76 -16.49
C GLY A 87 -27.13 33.24 -15.16
N LEU A 88 -27.29 34.53 -14.82
CA LEU A 88 -26.84 35.09 -13.54
C LEU A 88 -27.58 34.48 -12.34
N LEU A 89 -28.91 34.31 -12.44
CA LEU A 89 -29.70 33.66 -11.39
C LEU A 89 -29.27 32.22 -11.17
N THR A 90 -29.08 31.45 -12.25
CA THR A 90 -28.63 30.07 -12.17
C THR A 90 -27.22 29.97 -11.58
N LEU A 91 -26.28 30.84 -11.94
CA LEU A 91 -24.95 30.91 -11.34
C LEU A 91 -25.03 31.14 -9.83
N GLY A 92 -25.77 32.17 -9.40
CA GLY A 92 -25.90 32.52 -7.98
C GLY A 92 -26.56 31.40 -7.17
N LEU A 93 -27.62 30.80 -7.71
CA LEU A 93 -28.32 29.68 -7.07
C LEU A 93 -27.45 28.42 -7.01
N MET A 94 -26.81 28.04 -8.12
CA MET A 94 -25.97 26.84 -8.18
C MET A 94 -24.76 26.95 -7.25
N PHE A 95 -24.11 28.12 -7.19
CA PHE A 95 -23.01 28.35 -6.28
C PHE A 95 -23.43 28.29 -4.81
N LEU A 96 -24.57 28.90 -4.45
CA LEU A 96 -25.10 28.85 -3.10
C LEU A 96 -25.50 27.42 -2.71
N LEU A 97 -26.17 26.68 -3.60
CA LEU A 97 -26.54 25.29 -3.36
C LEU A 97 -25.31 24.39 -3.22
N PHE A 98 -24.23 24.63 -3.98
CA PHE A 98 -22.95 23.94 -3.78
C PHE A 98 -22.39 24.16 -2.38
N LEU A 99 -22.50 25.37 -1.81
CA LEU A 99 -22.02 25.63 -0.45
C LEU A 99 -22.92 25.00 0.62
N VAL A 100 -24.24 25.01 0.41
CA VAL A 100 -25.23 24.56 1.40
C VAL A 100 -25.45 23.05 1.39
N LYS A 101 -25.29 22.37 0.24
CA LYS A 101 -25.52 20.91 0.12
C LYS A 101 -24.76 20.10 1.18
N PHE A 102 -23.59 20.57 1.57
CA PHE A 102 -22.73 19.88 2.53
C PHE A 102 -23.36 19.76 3.92
N LEU A 103 -24.26 20.68 4.30
CA LEU A 103 -25.02 20.62 5.56
C LEU A 103 -25.97 19.40 5.62
N PHE A 104 -26.31 18.83 4.47
CA PHE A 104 -27.26 17.72 4.33
C PHE A 104 -26.60 16.41 3.88
N ALA A 105 -25.29 16.42 3.62
CA ALA A 105 -24.57 15.23 3.20
C ALA A 105 -24.44 14.22 4.35
N VAL A 106 -24.81 12.97 4.07
CA VAL A 106 -24.60 11.82 4.95
C VAL A 106 -23.69 10.83 4.24
N TYR A 107 -22.57 10.52 4.88
CA TYR A 107 -21.61 9.56 4.41
C TYR A 107 -21.78 8.23 5.15
N LYS A 108 -21.95 7.16 4.37
CA LYS A 108 -22.05 5.80 4.90
C LYS A 108 -20.76 5.06 4.62
N ASN A 109 -20.15 4.52 5.67
CA ASN A 109 -19.00 3.62 5.52
C ASN A 109 -19.52 2.23 5.11
N GLN A 110 -19.59 1.98 3.80
CA GLN A 110 -20.05 0.72 3.25
C GLN A 110 -18.84 -0.11 2.80
N ASN A 111 -18.64 -1.25 3.44
CA ASN A 111 -17.78 -2.31 2.94
C ASN A 111 -18.68 -3.53 2.69
N THR A 112 -18.76 -3.97 1.44
CA THR A 112 -19.59 -5.09 0.98
C THR A 112 -19.12 -6.43 1.55
N GLN A 113 -17.86 -6.52 1.96
CA GLN A 113 -17.28 -7.73 2.54
C GLN A 113 -17.61 -7.91 4.03
N ARG A 114 -18.15 -6.88 4.70
CA ARG A 114 -18.53 -6.96 6.12
C ARG A 114 -19.84 -7.69 6.33
N VAL A 115 -19.93 -8.41 7.44
CA VAL A 115 -21.17 -9.04 7.90
C VAL A 115 -21.50 -8.57 9.30
N GLU A 116 -22.69 -8.00 9.49
CA GLU A 116 -23.20 -7.67 10.82
C GLU A 116 -23.55 -8.96 11.57
N ILE A 117 -23.08 -9.09 12.80
CA ILE A 117 -23.40 -10.21 13.69
C ILE A 117 -24.18 -9.74 14.92
N THR A 118 -24.96 -10.65 15.47
CA THR A 118 -25.81 -10.43 16.64
C THR A 118 -25.41 -11.32 17.82
N THR A 119 -25.98 -11.05 18.99
CA THR A 119 -25.77 -11.86 20.20
C THR A 119 -26.22 -13.32 20.02
N SER A 120 -27.22 -13.58 19.18
CA SER A 120 -27.65 -14.96 18.86
C SER A 120 -26.63 -15.71 18.00
N ASP A 121 -25.86 -15.00 17.17
CA ASP A 121 -24.85 -15.62 16.32
C ASP A 121 -23.64 -16.04 17.15
N HIS A 122 -23.10 -15.13 17.99
CA HIS A 122 -21.90 -15.33 18.80
C HIS A 122 -22.08 -14.86 20.25
N PRO A 123 -22.77 -15.62 21.12
CA PRO A 123 -23.07 -15.18 22.48
C PRO A 123 -21.80 -14.96 23.33
N ASN A 124 -20.79 -15.84 23.20
CA ASN A 124 -19.53 -15.74 23.94
C ASN A 124 -18.71 -14.52 23.50
N LEU A 125 -18.56 -14.30 22.19
CA LEU A 125 -17.87 -13.12 21.66
C LEU A 125 -18.54 -11.82 22.11
N VAL A 126 -19.85 -11.70 21.97
CA VAL A 126 -20.55 -10.46 22.35
C VAL A 126 -20.44 -10.18 23.83
N ALA A 127 -20.53 -11.21 24.68
CA ALA A 127 -20.40 -11.03 26.11
C ALA A 127 -18.94 -10.76 26.55
N PHE A 128 -17.95 -11.34 25.87
CA PHE A 128 -16.53 -10.98 26.03
C PHE A 128 -16.29 -9.50 25.73
N ILE A 129 -16.80 -9.02 24.59
CA ILE A 129 -16.72 -7.62 24.15
C ILE A 129 -17.42 -6.68 25.15
N HIS A 130 -18.62 -7.03 25.61
CA HIS A 130 -19.34 -6.24 26.60
C HIS A 130 -18.63 -6.18 27.94
N LYS A 131 -18.10 -7.32 28.42
CA LYS A 131 -17.31 -7.35 29.66
C LYS A 131 -16.07 -6.49 29.54
N LEU A 132 -15.36 -6.56 28.42
CA LEU A 132 -14.18 -5.74 28.19
C LEU A 132 -14.52 -4.24 28.17
N ALA A 133 -15.62 -3.86 27.49
CA ALA A 133 -16.10 -2.49 27.49
C ALA A 133 -16.42 -1.98 28.92
N ASP A 134 -17.00 -2.84 29.76
CA ASP A 134 -17.29 -2.53 31.16
C ASP A 134 -15.98 -2.37 31.98
N ASP A 135 -15.00 -3.27 31.79
CA ASP A 135 -13.69 -3.27 32.45
C ASP A 135 -12.86 -2.01 32.12
N VAL A 136 -12.90 -1.52 30.86
CA VAL A 136 -12.18 -0.30 30.44
C VAL A 136 -13.03 0.97 30.48
N HIS A 137 -14.24 0.90 31.04
CA HIS A 137 -15.20 2.01 31.16
C HIS A 137 -15.53 2.70 29.82
N ALA A 138 -15.64 1.91 28.75
CA ALA A 138 -16.02 2.34 27.41
C ALA A 138 -17.51 2.05 27.11
N PRO A 139 -18.16 2.87 26.28
CA PRO A 139 -19.50 2.57 25.77
C PRO A 139 -19.48 1.32 24.89
N LYS A 140 -20.50 0.47 25.05
CA LYS A 140 -20.68 -0.76 24.25
C LYS A 140 -20.87 -0.41 22.77
N PRO A 141 -20.36 -1.24 21.83
CA PRO A 141 -20.53 -0.99 20.41
C PRO A 141 -22.01 -1.07 20.02
N HIS A 142 -22.43 -0.23 19.08
CA HIS A 142 -23.81 -0.24 18.60
C HIS A 142 -24.12 -1.52 17.80
N ARG A 143 -23.16 -1.94 16.96
CA ARG A 143 -23.20 -3.12 16.10
C ARG A 143 -21.79 -3.68 15.99
N ILE A 144 -21.70 -5.00 15.79
CA ILE A 144 -20.43 -5.72 15.61
C ILE A 144 -20.44 -6.32 14.21
N PHE A 145 -19.33 -6.16 13.49
CA PHE A 145 -19.16 -6.65 12.13
C PHE A 145 -17.95 -7.59 12.07
N LEU A 146 -18.04 -8.62 11.23
CA LEU A 146 -16.92 -9.46 10.84
C LEU A 146 -16.44 -9.07 9.43
N SER A 147 -15.13 -9.12 9.21
CA SER A 147 -14.49 -8.88 7.91
C SER A 147 -13.38 -9.90 7.63
N PRO A 148 -12.93 -10.08 6.37
CA PRO A 148 -11.89 -11.05 6.08
C PRO A 148 -10.48 -10.64 6.57
N ASP A 149 -10.29 -9.35 6.85
CA ASP A 149 -8.99 -8.70 7.03
C ASP A 149 -8.20 -9.11 8.29
N VAL A 150 -6.91 -8.79 8.31
CA VAL A 150 -6.05 -8.81 9.52
C VAL A 150 -6.11 -7.45 10.21
N ASN A 151 -7.31 -7.06 10.66
CA ASN A 151 -7.51 -5.77 11.31
C ASN A 151 -8.66 -5.82 12.32
N ALA A 152 -8.68 -4.89 13.26
CA ALA A 152 -9.87 -4.52 14.01
C ALA A 152 -9.98 -3.00 13.97
N CYS A 153 -11.20 -2.48 13.83
CA CYS A 153 -11.35 -1.04 13.85
C CYS A 153 -12.72 -0.60 14.37
N VAL A 154 -12.73 0.63 14.88
CA VAL A 154 -13.95 1.34 15.19
C VAL A 154 -14.37 2.20 14.01
N PHE A 155 -15.61 2.02 13.55
CA PHE A 155 -16.16 2.84 12.46
C PHE A 155 -17.55 3.36 12.78
N TYR A 156 -17.97 4.38 12.06
CA TYR A 156 -19.28 5.00 12.20
C TYR A 156 -19.67 5.67 10.89
N ASN A 157 -20.97 5.97 10.76
CA ASN A 157 -21.46 6.82 9.69
C ASN A 157 -21.29 8.28 10.11
N SER A 158 -20.82 9.12 9.19
CA SER A 158 -20.58 10.54 9.44
C SER A 158 -21.55 11.39 8.62
N SER A 159 -21.93 12.52 9.19
CA SER A 159 -22.72 13.56 8.52
C SER A 159 -22.23 14.91 9.01
N PHE A 160 -22.60 16.00 8.34
CA PHE A 160 -22.31 17.33 8.86
C PHE A 160 -22.81 17.53 10.31
N TRP A 161 -23.98 16.98 10.64
CA TRP A 161 -24.55 17.04 11.99
C TRP A 161 -23.78 16.24 13.04
N SER A 162 -22.87 15.35 12.61
CA SER A 162 -21.95 14.65 13.51
C SER A 162 -20.93 15.59 14.18
N LEU A 163 -20.82 16.85 13.71
CA LEU A 163 -20.11 17.95 14.38
C LEU A 163 -20.84 18.45 15.64
N PHE A 164 -22.11 18.11 15.84
CA PHE A 164 -22.90 18.63 16.97
C PHE A 164 -23.57 17.50 17.78
N ILE A 165 -23.70 16.32 17.19
CA ILE A 165 -24.41 15.17 17.78
C ILE A 165 -23.45 13.98 17.88
N PRO A 166 -23.37 13.29 19.04
CA PRO A 166 -22.57 12.08 19.18
C PRO A 166 -22.98 10.98 18.18
N VAL A 167 -21.99 10.38 17.51
CA VAL A 167 -22.22 9.26 16.59
C VAL A 167 -22.19 7.92 17.29
N LYS A 168 -23.01 6.98 16.82
CA LYS A 168 -22.98 5.59 17.28
C LYS A 168 -21.78 4.88 16.63
N LYS A 169 -20.91 4.32 17.46
CA LYS A 169 -19.70 3.60 17.05
C LYS A 169 -20.01 2.12 16.84
N ASN A 170 -19.58 1.56 15.72
CA ASN A 170 -19.61 0.14 15.41
C ASN A 170 -18.21 -0.44 15.58
N LEU A 171 -18.13 -1.73 15.91
CA LEU A 171 -16.87 -2.48 15.99
C LEU A 171 -16.76 -3.42 14.80
N GLU A 172 -15.61 -3.45 14.16
CA GLU A 172 -15.25 -4.43 13.14
C GLU A 172 -14.13 -5.33 13.66
N ILE A 173 -14.30 -6.64 13.49
CA ILE A 173 -13.34 -7.67 13.87
C ILE A 173 -12.99 -8.47 12.62
N GLY A 174 -11.78 -8.30 12.13
CA GLY A 174 -11.23 -9.08 11.05
C GLY A 174 -10.92 -10.50 11.50
N LEU A 175 -11.37 -11.49 10.75
CA LEU A 175 -11.10 -12.90 11.06
C LEU A 175 -9.63 -13.28 10.81
N GLY A 176 -8.91 -12.55 9.97
CA GLY A 176 -7.46 -12.72 9.80
C GLY A 176 -6.69 -12.31 11.06
N LEU A 177 -7.21 -11.31 11.79
CA LEU A 177 -6.68 -10.89 13.09
C LEU A 177 -6.86 -11.99 14.14
N VAL A 178 -8.09 -12.53 14.23
CA VAL A 178 -8.44 -13.64 15.14
C VAL A 178 -7.51 -14.84 14.93
N ASN A 179 -7.13 -15.09 13.68
CA ASN A 179 -6.24 -16.18 13.30
C ASN A 179 -4.76 -15.96 13.67
N SER A 180 -4.36 -14.73 13.96
CA SER A 180 -2.96 -14.33 14.18
C SER A 180 -2.59 -14.16 15.66
N LEU A 181 -3.56 -14.26 16.57
CA LEU A 181 -3.42 -13.89 17.98
C LEU A 181 -3.86 -15.01 18.92
N ASN A 182 -3.36 -14.97 20.16
CA ASN A 182 -3.93 -15.72 21.28
C ASN A 182 -5.04 -14.92 22.00
N MET A 183 -5.71 -15.53 22.98
CA MET A 183 -6.84 -14.94 23.69
C MET A 183 -6.50 -13.62 24.41
N THR A 184 -5.37 -13.56 25.12
CA THR A 184 -4.96 -12.32 25.81
C THR A 184 -4.54 -11.22 24.82
N GLU A 185 -3.88 -11.57 23.72
CA GLU A 185 -3.55 -10.61 22.66
C GLU A 185 -4.81 -10.11 21.95
N PHE A 186 -5.79 -10.98 21.67
CA PHE A 186 -7.08 -10.56 21.14
C PHE A 186 -7.80 -9.61 22.11
N LYS A 187 -7.78 -9.91 23.42
CA LYS A 187 -8.26 -8.98 24.45
C LYS A 187 -7.52 -7.64 24.39
N ALA A 188 -6.21 -7.65 24.19
CA ALA A 188 -5.38 -6.45 24.14
C ALA A 188 -5.76 -5.56 22.95
N VAL A 189 -5.93 -6.15 21.75
CA VAL A 189 -6.37 -5.41 20.56
C VAL A 189 -7.78 -4.85 20.75
N MET A 190 -8.72 -5.65 21.25
CA MET A 190 -10.08 -5.15 21.53
C MET A 190 -10.06 -4.03 22.58
N ALA A 191 -9.18 -4.10 23.57
CA ALA A 191 -9.03 -3.07 24.60
C ALA A 191 -8.43 -1.78 24.02
N HIS A 192 -7.46 -1.89 23.11
CA HIS A 192 -6.95 -0.76 22.34
C HIS A 192 -8.07 -0.10 21.54
N GLU A 193 -8.86 -0.87 20.79
CA GLU A 193 -10.01 -0.34 20.06
C GLU A 193 -11.00 0.36 21.01
N PHE A 194 -11.24 -0.20 22.19
CA PHE A 194 -12.05 0.45 23.23
C PHE A 194 -11.42 1.68 23.88
N GLY A 195 -10.09 1.83 23.83
CA GLY A 195 -9.42 3.11 24.07
C GLY A 195 -10.03 4.22 23.21
N HIS A 196 -10.25 3.95 21.92
CA HIS A 196 -10.94 4.88 21.02
C HIS A 196 -12.42 5.08 21.34
N PHE A 197 -13.06 4.24 22.17
CA PHE A 197 -14.43 4.44 22.68
C PHE A 197 -14.48 5.28 23.97
N SER A 198 -13.41 5.30 24.77
CA SER A 198 -13.36 5.79 26.17
C SER A 198 -13.79 7.25 26.38
N GLN A 199 -14.53 7.47 27.48
CA GLN A 199 -15.31 8.70 27.74
C GLN A 199 -14.62 9.80 28.55
N ARG A 200 -13.58 9.52 29.34
CA ARG A 200 -13.03 10.50 30.28
C ARG A 200 -11.98 11.43 29.66
N SER A 201 -11.16 10.91 28.75
CA SER A 201 -10.01 11.62 28.18
C SER A 201 -10.08 11.78 26.66
N MET A 202 -10.70 10.81 25.96
CA MET A 202 -10.68 10.69 24.49
C MET A 202 -11.95 11.16 23.77
N LYS A 203 -13.02 11.59 24.47
CA LYS A 203 -14.25 12.17 23.86
C LYS A 203 -13.93 13.23 22.82
N LEU A 204 -12.97 14.08 23.15
CA LEU A 204 -12.57 15.20 22.33
C LEU A 204 -11.71 14.76 21.14
N GLY A 205 -10.89 13.71 21.30
CA GLY A 205 -10.12 13.08 20.23
C GLY A 205 -11.01 12.41 19.18
N SER A 206 -11.96 11.56 19.62
CA SER A 206 -12.93 10.94 18.70
C SER A 206 -13.78 11.99 17.99
N TYR A 207 -14.21 13.04 18.68
CA TYR A 207 -14.94 14.16 18.08
C TYR A 207 -14.11 14.85 16.99
N VAL A 208 -12.86 15.17 17.29
CA VAL A 208 -11.93 15.78 16.35
C VAL A 208 -11.70 14.89 15.12
N TYR A 209 -11.58 13.58 15.29
CA TYR A 209 -11.48 12.62 14.18
C TYR A 209 -12.74 12.65 13.29
N ILE A 210 -13.93 12.61 13.88
CA ILE A 210 -15.21 12.74 13.17
C ILE A 210 -15.22 14.04 12.36
N VAL A 211 -14.84 15.16 12.98
CA VAL A 211 -14.80 16.47 12.33
C VAL A 211 -13.81 16.48 11.16
N ASN A 212 -12.60 15.98 11.36
CA ASN A 212 -11.57 15.92 10.33
C ASN A 212 -12.04 15.09 9.12
N ARG A 213 -12.65 13.93 9.35
CA ARG A 213 -13.21 13.07 8.29
C ARG A 213 -14.38 13.73 7.55
N VAL A 214 -15.28 14.41 8.26
CA VAL A 214 -16.37 15.18 7.64
C VAL A 214 -15.82 16.29 6.76
N ILE A 215 -14.77 17.00 7.22
CA ILE A 215 -14.11 18.04 6.45
C ILE A 215 -13.40 17.46 5.22
N TYR A 216 -12.70 16.34 5.35
CA TYR A 216 -12.05 15.66 4.23
C TYR A 216 -13.08 15.32 3.14
N ASN A 217 -14.16 14.64 3.50
CA ASN A 217 -15.22 14.27 2.56
C ASN A 217 -15.83 15.52 1.91
N LEU A 218 -16.03 16.61 2.67
CA LEU A 218 -16.53 17.89 2.15
C LEU A 218 -15.61 18.49 1.08
N VAL A 219 -14.28 18.34 1.22
CA VAL A 219 -13.30 18.89 0.28
C VAL A 219 -13.14 18.03 -0.97
N TYR A 220 -13.02 16.71 -0.81
CA TYR A 220 -12.51 15.83 -1.87
C TYR A 220 -13.57 14.96 -2.55
N ASP A 221 -14.72 14.68 -1.92
CA ASP A 221 -15.72 13.83 -2.56
C ASP A 221 -16.40 14.56 -3.73
N ARG A 222 -16.37 13.91 -4.91
CA ARG A 222 -17.17 14.30 -6.06
C ARG A 222 -18.54 13.66 -5.96
N ASP A 223 -19.58 14.44 -6.20
CA ASP A 223 -20.96 13.98 -6.04
C ASP A 223 -21.82 14.29 -7.27
N ARG A 224 -23.11 13.98 -7.15
CA ARG A 224 -24.10 14.22 -8.22
C ARG A 224 -24.14 15.68 -8.68
N TRP A 225 -23.66 16.62 -7.87
CA TRP A 225 -23.55 18.03 -8.28
C TRP A 225 -22.48 18.26 -9.33
N ASP A 226 -21.32 17.61 -9.23
CA ASP A 226 -20.29 17.72 -10.26
C ASP A 226 -20.82 17.22 -11.61
N ALA A 227 -21.56 16.11 -11.61
CA ALA A 227 -22.22 15.59 -12.81
C ALA A 227 -23.30 16.53 -13.37
N LEU A 228 -24.03 17.27 -12.51
CA LEU A 228 -25.00 18.26 -12.95
C LEU A 228 -24.33 19.50 -13.56
N LEU A 229 -23.23 19.97 -12.96
CA LEU A 229 -22.44 21.10 -13.48
C LEU A 229 -21.78 20.75 -14.83
N GLU A 230 -21.24 19.53 -14.97
CA GLU A 230 -20.68 19.05 -16.24
C GLU A 230 -21.75 18.94 -17.34
N LYS A 231 -22.92 18.38 -17.03
CA LYS A 231 -24.06 18.35 -17.97
C LYS A 231 -24.50 19.75 -18.38
N TRP A 232 -24.51 20.69 -17.44
CA TRP A 232 -24.84 22.09 -17.73
C TRP A 232 -23.77 22.76 -18.60
N ALA A 233 -22.48 22.55 -18.35
CA ALA A 233 -21.40 23.07 -19.18
C ALA A 233 -21.47 22.56 -20.63
N ASN A 234 -21.85 21.29 -20.82
CA ASN A 234 -21.96 20.64 -22.12
C ASN A 234 -23.21 21.03 -22.93
N SER A 235 -24.12 21.83 -22.36
CA SER A 235 -25.36 22.23 -23.05
C SER A 235 -25.17 23.33 -24.12
N GLY A 236 -23.97 23.94 -24.21
CA GLY A 236 -23.58 24.87 -25.27
C GLY A 236 -24.16 26.29 -25.17
N GLY A 237 -23.67 27.20 -26.02
CA GLY A 237 -24.14 28.60 -26.09
C GLY A 237 -23.76 29.46 -24.87
N VAL A 238 -24.56 30.48 -24.55
CA VAL A 238 -24.31 31.41 -23.43
C VAL A 238 -24.30 30.68 -22.07
N TRP A 239 -24.97 29.54 -21.97
CA TRP A 239 -25.05 28.72 -20.75
C TRP A 239 -23.71 28.13 -20.32
N SER A 240 -22.83 27.78 -21.27
CA SER A 240 -21.51 27.24 -20.96
C SER A 240 -20.61 28.27 -20.28
N ILE A 241 -20.81 29.58 -20.55
CA ILE A 241 -20.08 30.67 -19.89
C ILE A 241 -20.43 30.71 -18.40
N PHE A 242 -21.73 30.68 -18.06
CA PHE A 242 -22.18 30.69 -16.66
C PHE A 242 -21.82 29.40 -15.92
N ALA A 243 -21.90 28.25 -16.59
CA ALA A 243 -21.43 26.97 -16.05
C ALA A 243 -19.91 27.01 -15.77
N GLY A 244 -19.11 27.52 -16.71
CA GLY A 244 -17.66 27.68 -16.56
C GLY A 244 -17.28 28.63 -15.42
N LEU A 245 -17.99 29.76 -15.28
CA LEU A 245 -17.80 30.67 -14.15
C LEU A 245 -18.18 30.02 -12.82
N THR A 246 -19.29 29.29 -12.77
CA THR A 246 -19.69 28.53 -11.58
C THR A 246 -18.63 27.50 -11.21
N GLN A 247 -18.10 26.76 -12.20
CA GLN A 247 -17.05 25.77 -12.00
C GLN A 247 -15.75 26.42 -11.49
N LEU A 248 -15.38 27.59 -12.01
CA LEU A 248 -14.21 28.34 -11.54
C LEU A 248 -14.36 28.71 -10.07
N LEU A 249 -15.51 29.25 -9.67
CA LEU A 249 -15.80 29.61 -8.28
C LEU A 249 -15.79 28.39 -7.36
N VAL A 250 -16.44 27.30 -7.77
CA VAL A 250 -16.43 26.02 -7.05
C VAL A 250 -15.01 25.49 -6.86
N ASN A 251 -14.18 25.51 -7.91
CA ASN A 251 -12.78 25.07 -7.85
C ASN A 251 -11.95 25.97 -6.93
N LEU A 252 -12.21 27.28 -6.91
CA LEU A 252 -11.54 28.21 -6.00
C LEU A 252 -11.89 27.90 -4.54
N VAL A 253 -13.18 27.69 -4.24
CA VAL A 253 -13.65 27.28 -2.91
C VAL A 253 -12.99 25.97 -2.50
N ARG A 254 -12.98 24.96 -3.37
CA ARG A 254 -12.30 23.67 -3.11
C ARG A 254 -10.83 23.84 -2.78
N ARG A 255 -10.09 24.68 -3.52
CA ARG A 255 -8.67 24.97 -3.24
C ARG A 255 -8.47 25.64 -1.88
N VAL A 256 -9.32 26.59 -1.51
CA VAL A 256 -9.27 27.27 -0.22
C VAL A 256 -9.54 26.27 0.91
N LEU A 257 -10.60 25.45 0.78
CA LEU A 257 -10.94 24.44 1.77
C LEU A 257 -9.90 23.32 1.86
N ALA A 258 -9.28 22.91 0.74
CA ALA A 258 -8.21 21.92 0.72
C ALA A 258 -6.97 22.42 1.49
N LYS A 259 -6.54 23.67 1.27
CA LYS A 259 -5.44 24.26 2.05
C LYS A 259 -5.76 24.38 3.54
N ALA A 260 -7.00 24.76 3.86
CA ALA A 260 -7.44 24.81 5.25
C ALA A 260 -7.46 23.41 5.88
N TYR A 261 -7.89 22.40 5.12
CA TYR A 261 -7.87 21.01 5.54
C TYR A 261 -6.43 20.51 5.75
N GLU A 262 -5.50 20.72 4.82
CA GLU A 262 -4.09 20.32 5.00
C GLU A 262 -3.49 20.87 6.29
N TRP A 263 -3.74 22.15 6.58
CA TRP A 263 -3.28 22.80 7.81
C TRP A 263 -3.94 22.25 9.08
N LEU A 264 -5.23 21.89 9.02
CA LEU A 264 -5.95 21.22 10.10
C LEU A 264 -5.46 19.78 10.29
N ASN A 265 -5.27 19.06 9.18
CA ASN A 265 -4.89 17.66 9.15
C ASN A 265 -3.54 17.45 9.83
N LEU A 266 -2.55 18.28 9.55
CA LEU A 266 -1.25 18.25 10.23
C LEU A 266 -1.36 18.32 11.77
N ARG A 267 -2.29 19.13 12.29
CA ARG A 267 -2.54 19.22 13.75
C ARG A 267 -3.28 17.99 14.25
N TYR A 268 -4.24 17.51 13.47
CA TYR A 268 -4.96 16.29 13.75
C TYR A 268 -4.03 15.07 13.81
N MET A 269 -3.06 14.93 12.90
CA MET A 269 -2.08 13.82 12.92
C MET A 269 -1.28 13.77 14.22
N GLY A 270 -0.86 14.92 14.75
CA GLY A 270 -0.20 14.99 16.06
C GLY A 270 -1.10 14.52 17.22
N LEU A 271 -2.38 14.89 17.19
CA LEU A 271 -3.35 14.38 18.15
C LEU A 271 -3.62 12.87 17.96
N SER A 272 -3.66 12.40 16.72
CA SER A 272 -3.87 10.99 16.38
C SER A 272 -2.81 10.09 17.01
N ARG A 273 -1.53 10.48 16.93
CA ARG A 273 -0.45 9.72 17.58
C ARG A 273 -0.59 9.65 19.11
N GLU A 274 -0.97 10.76 19.74
CA GLU A 274 -1.23 10.76 21.19
C GLU A 274 -2.47 9.92 21.56
N MET A 275 -3.47 9.81 20.67
CA MET A 275 -4.61 8.91 20.87
C MET A 275 -4.18 7.44 20.82
N GLU A 276 -3.28 7.07 19.91
CA GLU A 276 -2.74 5.71 19.82
C GLU A 276 -1.96 5.32 21.08
N TYR A 277 -1.08 6.20 21.58
CA TYR A 277 -0.38 5.97 22.85
C TYR A 277 -1.36 5.77 24.01
N GLN A 278 -2.42 6.57 24.08
CA GLN A 278 -3.42 6.43 25.14
C GLN A 278 -4.22 5.14 25.00
N ALA A 279 -4.58 4.75 23.78
CA ALA A 279 -5.29 3.50 23.50
C ALA A 279 -4.43 2.28 23.87
N ASP A 280 -3.13 2.33 23.61
CA ASP A 280 -2.16 1.33 24.06
C ASP A 280 -2.13 1.21 25.58
N LEU A 281 -2.10 2.33 26.30
CA LEU A 281 -2.16 2.33 27.77
C LEU A 281 -3.48 1.78 28.31
N VAL A 282 -4.60 2.02 27.64
CA VAL A 282 -5.88 1.37 27.98
C VAL A 282 -5.77 -0.15 27.80
N ALA A 283 -5.16 -0.62 26.71
CA ALA A 283 -4.90 -2.04 26.52
C ALA A 283 -4.00 -2.63 27.62
N VAL A 284 -2.93 -1.92 28.01
CA VAL A 284 -2.06 -2.31 29.14
C VAL A 284 -2.87 -2.51 30.42
N SER A 285 -3.84 -1.62 30.71
CA SER A 285 -4.68 -1.77 31.90
C SER A 285 -5.61 -2.98 31.87
N ALA A 286 -5.97 -3.47 30.68
CA ALA A 286 -6.83 -4.62 30.51
C ALA A 286 -6.06 -5.96 30.45
N THR A 287 -4.83 -5.95 29.95
CA THR A 287 -4.09 -7.19 29.62
C THR A 287 -2.68 -7.27 30.14
N GLY A 288 -2.05 -6.18 30.60
CA GLY A 288 -0.62 -6.10 30.86
C GLY A 288 0.18 -5.65 29.64
N ALA A 289 1.43 -5.25 29.84
CA ALA A 289 2.25 -4.61 28.81
C ALA A 289 2.72 -5.58 27.71
N GLU A 290 3.21 -6.76 28.10
CA GLU A 290 3.80 -7.72 27.16
C GLU A 290 2.80 -8.28 26.14
N PRO A 291 1.53 -8.60 26.49
CA PRO A 291 0.52 -8.97 25.50
C PRO A 291 0.22 -7.89 24.47
N VAL A 292 0.32 -6.60 24.82
CA VAL A 292 0.13 -5.50 23.84
C VAL A 292 1.29 -5.49 22.85
N VAL A 293 2.53 -5.57 23.35
CA VAL A 293 3.75 -5.61 22.50
C VAL A 293 3.73 -6.82 21.57
N THR A 294 3.47 -8.01 22.11
CA THR A 294 3.41 -9.25 21.33
C THR A 294 2.26 -9.25 20.32
N ALA A 295 1.09 -8.67 20.66
CA ALA A 295 0.01 -8.46 19.71
C ALA A 295 0.44 -7.56 18.55
N LEU A 296 1.05 -6.40 18.82
CA LEU A 296 1.52 -5.49 17.76
C LEU A 296 2.44 -6.20 16.76
N ARG A 297 3.41 -6.97 17.25
CA ARG A 297 4.35 -7.72 16.42
C ARG A 297 3.68 -8.82 15.61
N ARG A 298 2.77 -9.58 16.24
CA ARG A 298 2.04 -10.68 15.57
C ARG A 298 1.06 -10.19 14.52
N ILE A 299 0.44 -9.03 14.72
CA ILE A 299 -0.45 -8.43 13.73
C ILE A 299 0.31 -8.06 12.46
N GLU A 300 1.50 -7.48 12.58
CA GLU A 300 2.31 -7.13 11.41
C GLU A 300 2.74 -8.36 10.62
N LEU A 301 3.29 -9.37 11.30
CA LEU A 301 3.67 -10.62 10.63
C LEU A 301 2.45 -11.38 10.09
N GLY A 302 1.34 -11.38 10.84
CA GLY A 302 0.07 -11.94 10.40
C GLY A 302 -0.48 -11.24 9.15
N ASN A 303 -0.39 -9.92 9.08
CA ASN A 303 -0.80 -9.15 7.90
C ASN A 303 0.15 -9.40 6.72
N ALA A 304 1.46 -9.45 6.94
CA ALA A 304 2.43 -9.82 5.90
C ALA A 304 2.13 -11.22 5.32
N ALA A 305 1.88 -12.21 6.18
CA ALA A 305 1.46 -13.55 5.78
C ALA A 305 0.15 -13.54 5.00
N TYR A 306 -0.81 -12.71 5.41
CA TYR A 306 -2.09 -12.58 4.72
C TYR A 306 -1.93 -11.98 3.33
N GLN A 307 -1.14 -10.91 3.18
CA GLN A 307 -0.86 -10.31 1.87
C GLN A 307 -0.11 -11.26 0.94
N GLN A 308 0.90 -11.98 1.46
CA GLN A 308 1.61 -13.01 0.68
C GLN A 308 0.66 -14.14 0.26
N MET A 309 -0.21 -14.60 1.16
CA MET A 309 -1.22 -15.60 0.81
C MET A 309 -2.17 -15.10 -0.29
N LEU A 310 -2.65 -13.86 -0.21
CA LEU A 310 -3.49 -13.27 -1.24
C LEU A 310 -2.75 -13.14 -2.58
N GLY A 311 -1.48 -12.76 -2.57
CA GLY A 311 -0.62 -12.72 -3.76
C GLY A 311 -0.56 -14.09 -4.44
N ASN A 312 -0.22 -15.14 -3.69
CA ASN A 312 -0.16 -16.51 -4.21
C ASN A 312 -1.54 -16.99 -4.71
N LEU A 313 -2.63 -16.63 -4.02
CA LEU A 313 -3.98 -16.98 -4.47
C LEU A 313 -4.38 -16.22 -5.74
N ASN A 314 -3.88 -15.00 -5.94
CA ASN A 314 -4.15 -14.21 -7.13
C ASN A 314 -3.50 -14.83 -8.38
N GLU A 315 -2.30 -15.39 -8.25
CA GLU A 315 -1.63 -16.14 -9.33
C GLU A 315 -2.44 -17.38 -9.76
N LEU A 316 -3.14 -18.01 -8.81
CA LEU A 316 -3.95 -19.21 -9.03
C LEU A 316 -5.33 -18.94 -9.66
N ILE A 317 -5.75 -17.68 -9.75
CA ILE A 317 -7.03 -17.29 -10.37
C ILE A 317 -7.04 -17.64 -11.87
N GLY A 318 -5.92 -17.45 -12.58
CA GLY A 318 -5.80 -17.81 -14.00
C GLY A 318 -6.02 -19.31 -14.24
N GLU A 319 -5.56 -20.15 -13.32
CA GLU A 319 -5.81 -21.60 -13.34
C GLU A 319 -7.23 -21.99 -12.88
N SER A 320 -8.11 -21.01 -12.62
CA SER A 320 -9.45 -21.21 -12.07
C SER A 320 -9.46 -21.96 -10.73
N LYS A 321 -8.39 -21.80 -9.94
CA LYS A 321 -8.23 -22.36 -8.60
C LYS A 321 -8.52 -21.29 -7.55
N ILE A 322 -9.34 -21.63 -6.55
CA ILE A 322 -9.66 -20.73 -5.43
C ILE A 322 -9.56 -21.44 -4.09
N ALA A 323 -9.33 -20.72 -3.00
CA ALA A 323 -9.37 -21.31 -1.66
C ALA A 323 -10.80 -21.70 -1.26
N GLU A 324 -10.98 -22.87 -0.63
CA GLU A 324 -12.24 -23.18 0.04
C GLU A 324 -12.43 -22.32 1.30
N ASN A 325 -11.35 -22.16 2.06
CA ASN A 325 -11.29 -21.42 3.32
C ASN A 325 -9.90 -20.82 3.44
N ILE A 326 -9.77 -19.49 3.45
CA ILE A 326 -8.45 -18.83 3.46
C ILE A 326 -7.74 -18.89 4.82
N TYR A 327 -8.43 -19.11 5.94
CA TYR A 327 -7.82 -18.99 7.27
C TYR A 327 -6.83 -20.12 7.60
N PRO A 328 -7.10 -21.40 7.26
CA PRO A 328 -6.09 -22.45 7.33
C PRO A 328 -4.88 -22.20 6.43
N LEU A 329 -5.08 -21.60 5.24
CA LEU A 329 -3.98 -21.20 4.34
C LEU A 329 -3.14 -20.10 4.98
N HIS A 330 -3.81 -19.08 5.54
CA HIS A 330 -3.16 -17.98 6.25
C HIS A 330 -2.33 -18.46 7.44
N SER A 331 -2.87 -19.37 8.28
CA SER A 331 -2.10 -19.98 9.37
C SER A 331 -0.88 -20.74 8.84
N ARG A 332 -1.01 -21.40 7.69
CA ARG A 332 0.10 -22.11 7.06
C ARG A 332 1.17 -21.14 6.56
N THR A 333 0.79 -20.03 5.95
CA THR A 333 1.72 -18.99 5.51
C THR A 333 2.44 -18.34 6.69
N ILE A 334 1.77 -18.09 7.82
CA ILE A 334 2.41 -17.63 9.06
C ILE A 334 3.51 -18.61 9.51
N GLN A 335 3.21 -19.91 9.51
CA GLN A 335 4.17 -20.95 9.90
C GLN A 335 5.35 -21.07 8.92
N MET A 336 5.11 -20.88 7.62
CA MET A 336 6.15 -20.89 6.59
C MET A 336 7.10 -19.69 6.77
N LEU A 337 6.56 -18.48 6.93
CA LEU A 337 7.35 -17.29 7.22
C LEU A 337 8.16 -17.44 8.52
N ALA A 338 7.57 -18.03 9.57
CA ALA A 338 8.29 -18.32 10.80
C ALA A 338 9.44 -19.30 10.57
N ALA A 339 9.22 -20.38 9.79
CA ALA A 339 10.26 -21.35 9.48
C ALA A 339 11.41 -20.75 8.65
N GLU A 340 11.09 -19.94 7.64
CA GLU A 340 12.07 -19.23 6.80
C GLU A 340 12.98 -18.31 7.63
N ASN A 341 12.40 -17.62 8.61
CA ASN A 341 13.11 -16.69 9.48
C ASN A 341 13.66 -17.36 10.77
N LYS A 342 13.56 -18.68 10.90
CA LYS A 342 13.99 -19.45 12.08
C LYS A 342 13.36 -18.95 13.39
N ILE A 343 12.10 -18.55 13.31
CA ILE A 343 11.29 -18.05 14.43
C ILE A 343 10.61 -19.23 15.11
N GLU A 344 10.70 -19.30 16.44
CA GLU A 344 10.03 -20.32 17.24
C GLU A 344 8.50 -20.17 17.19
N LEU A 345 7.80 -21.29 17.17
CA LEU A 345 6.34 -21.35 17.19
C LEU A 345 5.84 -21.92 18.52
N ILE A 346 4.96 -21.17 19.21
CA ILE A 346 4.23 -21.64 20.39
C ILE A 346 2.74 -21.69 20.02
N HIS A 347 2.12 -22.87 20.16
CA HIS A 347 0.72 -23.12 19.77
C HIS A 347 0.39 -22.70 18.33
N GLY A 348 1.37 -22.78 17.41
CA GLY A 348 1.20 -22.42 16.01
C GLY A 348 1.35 -20.92 15.71
N LEU A 349 1.67 -20.09 16.70
CA LEU A 349 1.93 -18.65 16.53
C LEU A 349 3.42 -18.32 16.75
N PRO A 350 3.98 -17.36 15.99
CA PRO A 350 5.40 -16.97 16.10
C PRO A 350 5.71 -16.24 17.41
N VAL A 351 6.90 -16.50 17.94
CA VAL A 351 7.46 -15.81 19.12
C VAL A 351 8.47 -14.76 18.65
N LEU A 352 8.04 -13.50 18.62
CA LEU A 352 8.82 -12.38 18.12
C LEU A 352 9.53 -11.65 19.27
N THR A 353 10.79 -12.02 19.52
CA THR A 353 11.64 -11.40 20.55
C THR A 353 12.15 -10.03 20.10
N ASP A 354 12.57 -9.19 21.05
CA ASP A 354 13.12 -7.85 20.75
C ASP A 354 14.34 -7.91 19.82
N GLU A 355 15.13 -8.99 19.88
CA GLU A 355 16.26 -9.19 18.97
C GLU A 355 15.79 -9.52 17.55
N LEU A 356 14.81 -10.41 17.40
CA LEU A 356 14.25 -10.79 16.10
C LEU A 356 13.54 -9.61 15.45
N THR A 357 12.68 -8.92 16.19
CA THR A 357 11.96 -7.74 15.71
C THR A 357 12.93 -6.65 15.25
N ARG A 358 13.99 -6.35 16.01
CA ARG A 358 15.03 -5.41 15.55
C ARG A 358 15.71 -5.90 14.27
N LYS A 359 16.11 -7.17 14.18
CA LYS A 359 16.71 -7.72 12.95
C LYS A 359 15.79 -7.61 11.74
N MET A 360 14.47 -7.71 11.94
CA MET A 360 13.47 -7.60 10.87
C MET A 360 13.12 -6.14 10.52
N MET A 361 13.15 -5.22 11.49
CA MET A 361 12.73 -3.82 11.32
C MET A 361 13.88 -2.84 11.02
N SER A 362 15.08 -3.08 11.57
CA SER A 362 16.17 -2.09 11.61
C SER A 362 17.29 -2.40 10.62
N ALA A 363 16.95 -2.55 9.34
CA ALA A 363 17.97 -2.56 8.29
C ALA A 363 18.39 -1.12 7.93
N SER A 364 17.42 -0.23 7.70
CA SER A 364 17.68 1.15 7.24
C SER A 364 18.23 2.06 8.34
N ARG A 365 19.30 2.80 8.01
CA ARG A 365 19.86 3.89 8.83
C ARG A 365 19.09 5.20 8.67
N VAL A 366 18.28 5.33 7.60
CA VAL A 366 17.43 6.49 7.35
C VAL A 366 16.10 6.27 8.06
N ASN A 367 15.82 7.10 9.06
CA ASN A 367 14.55 7.11 9.78
C ASN A 367 13.89 8.48 9.65
N TYR A 368 12.58 8.56 9.56
CA TYR A 368 11.91 9.85 9.57
C TYR A 368 10.55 9.74 10.25
N GLN A 369 10.14 10.82 10.91
CA GLN A 369 8.78 10.92 11.42
C GLN A 369 7.89 11.37 10.27
N ASP A 370 7.03 10.47 9.78
CA ASP A 370 5.97 10.88 8.86
C ASP A 370 4.96 11.76 9.61
N GLN A 371 5.03 13.07 9.35
CA GLN A 371 4.13 14.05 9.96
C GLN A 371 2.68 13.86 9.50
N TRP A 372 2.48 13.13 8.41
CA TRP A 372 1.20 12.81 7.80
C TRP A 372 0.68 11.41 8.16
N SER A 373 1.44 10.63 8.92
CA SER A 373 0.96 9.37 9.48
C SER A 373 0.04 9.62 10.67
N SER A 374 -1.14 9.00 10.64
CA SER A 374 -2.11 8.98 11.74
C SER A 374 -1.69 8.06 12.88
N HIS A 375 -0.73 7.16 12.64
CA HIS A 375 -0.21 6.21 13.63
C HIS A 375 1.28 6.47 13.90
N PRO A 376 1.72 6.39 15.17
CA PRO A 376 3.14 6.44 15.51
C PRO A 376 3.85 5.16 15.06
N GLY A 377 5.19 5.21 14.97
CA GLY A 377 5.97 4.04 14.61
C GLY A 377 5.83 2.94 15.67
N GLN A 378 5.85 1.67 15.27
CA GLN A 378 5.70 0.54 16.20
C GLN A 378 6.71 0.59 17.35
N ALA A 379 7.98 0.93 17.08
CA ALA A 379 9.01 1.06 18.10
C ALA A 379 8.68 2.15 19.16
N GLU A 380 8.11 3.29 18.73
CA GLU A 380 7.69 4.36 19.65
C GLU A 380 6.51 3.89 20.53
N ARG A 381 5.59 3.09 19.96
CA ARG A 381 4.47 2.50 20.71
C ARG A 381 4.95 1.51 21.75
N GLU A 382 5.86 0.61 21.37
CA GLU A 382 6.45 -0.37 22.29
C GLU A 382 7.19 0.31 23.44
N GLU A 383 7.94 1.38 23.16
CA GLU A 383 8.60 2.19 24.19
C GLU A 383 7.58 2.79 25.16
N ASN A 384 6.51 3.41 24.65
CA ASN A 384 5.43 3.98 25.46
C ASN A 384 4.73 2.90 26.31
N ILE A 385 4.42 1.74 25.75
CA ILE A 385 3.78 0.61 26.46
C ILE A 385 4.66 0.13 27.62
N ARG A 386 5.97 -0.01 27.38
CA ARG A 386 6.93 -0.52 28.37
C ARG A 386 7.18 0.46 29.52
N THR A 387 6.69 1.71 29.46
CA THR A 387 6.75 2.65 30.60
C THR A 387 5.88 2.20 31.78
N VAL A 388 4.89 1.33 31.55
CA VAL A 388 3.98 0.83 32.58
C VAL A 388 4.32 -0.61 32.96
N PRO A 389 4.84 -0.86 34.17
CA PRO A 389 5.15 -2.21 34.64
C PRO A 389 3.85 -2.94 35.04
N ALA A 390 3.21 -3.57 34.07
CA ALA A 390 1.96 -4.33 34.25
C ALA A 390 2.18 -5.82 33.92
N PRO A 391 2.69 -6.63 34.86
CA PRO A 391 2.90 -8.06 34.65
C PRO A 391 1.55 -8.79 34.55
N CYS A 392 1.48 -9.78 33.68
CA CYS A 392 0.32 -10.66 33.54
C CYS A 392 0.77 -12.06 33.10
N ASN A 393 -0.09 -13.05 33.33
CA ASN A 393 0.05 -14.37 32.73
C ASN A 393 -0.89 -14.45 31.52
N PRO A 394 -0.37 -14.49 30.28
CA PRO A 394 -1.21 -14.54 29.10
C PRO A 394 -1.90 -15.90 28.95
N ASP A 395 -3.17 -15.86 28.55
CA ASP A 395 -3.93 -17.00 28.06
C ASP A 395 -3.55 -17.24 26.60
N THR A 396 -2.86 -18.35 26.35
CA THR A 396 -2.35 -18.73 25.04
C THR A 396 -3.36 -19.49 24.18
N THR A 397 -4.60 -19.67 24.65
CA THR A 397 -5.66 -20.32 23.86
C THR A 397 -6.08 -19.49 22.65
N SER A 398 -6.74 -20.14 21.69
CA SER A 398 -7.17 -19.46 20.47
C SER A 398 -8.43 -18.61 20.70
N PRO A 399 -8.50 -17.36 20.19
CA PRO A 399 -9.71 -16.55 20.24
C PRO A 399 -10.87 -17.14 19.44
N TRP A 400 -10.61 -18.10 18.53
CA TRP A 400 -11.65 -18.86 17.82
C TRP A 400 -12.64 -19.54 18.79
N LEU A 401 -12.27 -19.81 20.03
CA LEU A 401 -13.16 -20.33 21.09
C LEU A 401 -14.33 -19.38 21.43
N LEU A 402 -14.20 -18.08 21.14
CA LEU A 402 -15.29 -17.09 21.30
C LEU A 402 -16.34 -17.17 20.18
N PHE A 403 -15.98 -17.78 19.04
CA PHE A 403 -16.81 -17.80 17.84
C PHE A 403 -17.63 -19.09 17.76
N ASN A 404 -18.94 -18.95 17.62
CA ASN A 404 -19.81 -20.07 17.31
C ASN A 404 -19.67 -20.46 15.82
N LYS A 405 -19.56 -21.77 15.53
CA LYS A 405 -19.39 -22.32 14.17
C LYS A 405 -18.28 -21.59 13.36
N PRO A 406 -17.02 -21.56 13.84
CA PRO A 406 -15.96 -20.77 13.20
C PRO A 406 -15.74 -21.14 11.73
N ASP A 407 -15.78 -22.42 11.36
CA ASP A 407 -15.61 -22.87 9.96
C ASP A 407 -16.65 -22.27 9.00
N TYR A 408 -17.90 -22.12 9.45
CA TYR A 408 -18.95 -21.50 8.63
C TYR A 408 -18.63 -20.04 8.32
N TRP A 409 -18.29 -19.26 9.35
CA TRP A 409 -17.98 -17.83 9.19
C TRP A 409 -16.69 -17.59 8.40
N GLN A 410 -15.70 -18.46 8.59
CA GLN A 410 -14.49 -18.48 7.79
C GLN A 410 -14.79 -18.67 6.29
N LYS A 411 -15.64 -19.65 5.94
CA LYS A 411 -16.04 -19.90 4.54
C LYS A 411 -16.92 -18.80 3.98
N GLU A 412 -17.83 -18.23 4.77
CA GLU A 412 -18.67 -17.09 4.36
C GLU A 412 -17.82 -15.86 4.01
N LEU A 413 -16.86 -15.48 4.85
CA LEU A 413 -15.98 -14.35 4.55
C LEU A 413 -14.98 -14.65 3.43
N THR A 414 -14.55 -15.91 3.29
CA THR A 414 -13.79 -16.35 2.11
C THR A 414 -14.60 -16.14 0.82
N ALA A 415 -15.89 -16.52 0.80
CA ALA A 415 -16.75 -16.34 -0.35
C ALA A 415 -16.94 -14.86 -0.71
N ARG A 416 -17.01 -13.97 0.30
CA ARG A 416 -17.10 -12.52 0.09
C ARG A 416 -15.81 -11.91 -0.43
N LEU A 417 -14.66 -12.42 -0.02
CA LEU A 417 -13.36 -12.00 -0.56
C LEU A 417 -13.29 -12.27 -2.07
N TYR A 418 -13.82 -13.41 -2.53
CA TYR A 418 -13.92 -13.75 -3.96
C TYR A 418 -15.10 -13.10 -4.68
N ALA A 419 -15.95 -12.30 -4.00
CA ALA A 419 -17.10 -11.68 -4.63
C ALA A 419 -16.65 -10.61 -5.64
N GLY A 420 -16.94 -10.83 -6.92
CA GLY A 420 -16.52 -9.95 -8.01
C GLY A 420 -15.22 -10.37 -8.70
N VAL A 421 -14.60 -11.49 -8.29
CA VAL A 421 -13.47 -12.08 -9.01
C VAL A 421 -13.99 -12.88 -10.20
N GLU A 422 -13.57 -12.50 -11.40
CA GLU A 422 -13.87 -13.23 -12.64
C GLU A 422 -12.81 -14.32 -12.85
N LEU A 423 -13.26 -15.57 -13.01
CA LEU A 423 -12.40 -16.70 -13.33
C LEU A 423 -12.34 -16.88 -14.84
N GLU A 424 -11.16 -17.21 -15.38
CA GLU A 424 -10.99 -17.48 -16.82
C GLU A 424 -11.88 -18.65 -17.30
N ASN A 425 -11.96 -19.73 -16.50
CA ASN A 425 -12.76 -20.91 -16.81
C ASN A 425 -13.65 -21.31 -15.61
N PRO A 426 -14.80 -20.64 -15.40
CA PRO A 426 -15.66 -20.87 -14.23
C PRO A 426 -16.18 -22.31 -14.10
N THR A 427 -16.29 -23.03 -15.22
CA THR A 427 -16.75 -24.43 -15.29
C THR A 427 -15.72 -25.43 -14.77
N ASN A 428 -14.43 -25.07 -14.76
CA ASN A 428 -13.33 -25.92 -14.26
C ASN A 428 -12.83 -25.45 -12.89
N LYS A 429 -13.70 -24.80 -12.10
CA LYS A 429 -13.36 -24.23 -10.81
C LYS A 429 -12.90 -25.31 -9.83
N GLN A 430 -11.65 -25.25 -9.40
CA GLN A 430 -11.09 -26.12 -8.36
C GLN A 430 -11.01 -25.38 -7.02
N ARG A 431 -11.40 -26.06 -5.94
CA ARG A 431 -11.23 -25.54 -4.57
C ARG A 431 -9.98 -26.13 -3.95
N LEU A 432 -9.12 -25.26 -3.41
CA LEU A 432 -7.87 -25.61 -2.75
C LEU A 432 -8.09 -25.77 -1.25
N THR A 433 -7.51 -26.84 -0.71
CA THR A 433 -7.30 -27.03 0.73
C THR A 433 -5.99 -26.38 1.18
N ALA A 434 -5.77 -26.29 2.49
CA ALA A 434 -4.49 -25.82 3.04
C ALA A 434 -3.30 -26.70 2.62
N THR A 435 -3.54 -28.00 2.45
CA THR A 435 -2.51 -28.94 2.00
C THR A 435 -2.17 -28.71 0.54
N ASP A 436 -3.16 -28.56 -0.34
CA ASP A 436 -2.93 -28.27 -1.76
C ASP A 436 -2.15 -26.97 -1.94
N TYR A 437 -2.54 -25.93 -1.19
CA TYR A 437 -1.85 -24.64 -1.17
C TYR A 437 -0.41 -24.78 -0.66
N ALA A 438 -0.19 -25.45 0.47
CA ALA A 438 1.15 -25.64 1.02
C ALA A 438 2.08 -26.37 0.05
N THR A 439 1.57 -27.40 -0.64
CA THR A 439 2.32 -28.11 -1.67
C THR A 439 2.63 -27.18 -2.85
N HIS A 440 1.65 -26.42 -3.33
CA HIS A 440 1.85 -25.47 -4.41
C HIS A 440 2.94 -24.44 -4.08
N VAL A 441 2.87 -23.82 -2.90
CA VAL A 441 3.87 -22.83 -2.47
C VAL A 441 5.24 -23.49 -2.25
N ALA A 442 5.30 -24.69 -1.67
CA ALA A 442 6.57 -25.41 -1.51
C ALA A 442 7.21 -25.77 -2.86
N ASP A 443 6.40 -26.16 -3.86
CA ASP A 443 6.88 -26.43 -5.20
C ASP A 443 7.30 -25.15 -5.91
N GLN A 444 6.62 -24.02 -5.68
CA GLN A 444 7.01 -22.70 -6.16
C GLN A 444 8.36 -22.29 -5.56
N ILE A 445 8.50 -22.34 -4.23
CA ILE A 445 9.77 -22.08 -3.54
C ILE A 445 10.88 -22.97 -4.09
N LYS A 446 10.66 -24.28 -4.29
CA LYS A 446 11.67 -25.16 -4.88
C LYS A 446 12.03 -24.81 -6.32
N ARG A 447 11.05 -24.37 -7.11
CA ARG A 447 11.28 -23.90 -8.48
C ARG A 447 12.09 -22.62 -8.50
N ASP A 448 11.82 -21.71 -7.57
CA ASP A 448 12.42 -20.37 -7.55
C ASP A 448 13.74 -20.33 -6.76
N GLN A 449 13.97 -21.30 -5.87
CA GLN A 449 15.18 -21.39 -5.05
C GLN A 449 16.37 -21.83 -5.92
N LEU A 450 17.41 -20.99 -5.92
CA LEU A 450 18.67 -21.28 -6.58
C LEU A 450 19.49 -22.32 -5.79
N PRO A 451 20.45 -23.04 -6.44
CA PRO A 451 21.23 -24.09 -5.80
C PRO A 451 21.91 -23.63 -4.50
N GLU A 452 21.82 -24.45 -3.44
CA GLU A 452 22.33 -24.13 -2.10
C GLU A 452 23.82 -23.77 -2.07
N LEU A 453 24.60 -24.29 -3.01
CA LEU A 453 26.04 -24.01 -3.13
C LEU A 453 26.36 -22.52 -3.29
N TYR A 454 25.41 -21.72 -3.79
CA TYR A 454 25.57 -20.29 -3.95
C TYR A 454 25.30 -19.50 -2.67
N ASN A 455 24.76 -20.11 -1.62
CA ASN A 455 24.46 -19.45 -0.33
C ASN A 455 23.69 -18.12 -0.48
N GLY A 456 22.68 -18.12 -1.35
CA GLY A 456 21.88 -16.93 -1.68
C GLY A 456 22.62 -15.84 -2.46
N PHE A 457 23.82 -16.13 -2.97
CA PHE A 457 24.61 -15.16 -3.70
C PHE A 457 23.92 -14.67 -4.96
N TYR A 458 23.02 -15.41 -5.61
CA TYR A 458 22.32 -14.93 -6.82
C TYR A 458 20.84 -14.58 -6.60
N ASP A 459 20.36 -14.66 -5.36
CA ASP A 459 18.93 -14.47 -5.06
C ASP A 459 18.46 -13.05 -5.38
N SER A 460 17.27 -12.95 -6.00
CA SER A 460 16.49 -11.72 -6.21
C SER A 460 17.28 -10.55 -6.82
N ARG A 461 18.20 -10.81 -7.75
CA ARG A 461 18.93 -9.73 -8.45
C ARG A 461 19.36 -10.05 -9.88
N LEU A 462 19.78 -9.00 -10.57
CA LEU A 462 20.45 -9.05 -11.87
C LEU A 462 21.98 -9.05 -11.68
N LEU A 463 22.71 -9.63 -12.63
CA LEU A 463 24.17 -9.58 -12.70
C LEU A 463 24.67 -8.20 -13.16
N PHE A 464 25.81 -7.78 -12.64
CA PHE A 464 26.57 -6.64 -13.15
C PHE A 464 27.10 -6.96 -14.55
N HIS A 465 27.09 -5.96 -15.42
CA HIS A 465 27.59 -6.11 -16.77
C HIS A 465 29.13 -6.23 -16.81
N PHE A 466 29.62 -7.21 -17.57
CA PHE A 466 31.03 -7.37 -17.92
C PHE A 466 31.14 -8.12 -19.26
N ASP A 467 32.28 -8.00 -19.95
CA ASP A 467 32.56 -8.79 -21.16
C ASP A 467 33.09 -10.18 -20.78
N PRO A 468 32.34 -11.28 -21.03
CA PRO A 468 32.77 -12.62 -20.67
C PRO A 468 34.06 -13.07 -21.37
N LYS A 469 34.33 -12.57 -22.59
CA LYS A 469 35.54 -12.92 -23.36
C LYS A 469 36.76 -12.21 -22.81
N GLU A 470 36.63 -10.96 -22.36
CA GLU A 470 37.72 -10.23 -21.71
C GLU A 470 38.02 -10.85 -20.34
N VAL A 471 36.99 -11.08 -19.52
CA VAL A 471 37.14 -11.66 -18.18
C VAL A 471 37.72 -13.06 -18.22
N ALA A 472 37.40 -13.85 -19.26
CA ALA A 472 37.95 -15.19 -19.47
C ALA A 472 39.46 -15.23 -19.73
N GLN A 473 40.08 -14.12 -20.17
CA GLN A 473 41.52 -14.09 -20.51
C GLN A 473 42.42 -14.07 -19.27
N ASP A 474 41.91 -13.66 -18.11
CA ASP A 474 42.68 -13.61 -16.87
C ASP A 474 42.61 -14.95 -16.10
N HIS A 475 43.77 -15.57 -15.91
CA HIS A 475 43.92 -16.86 -15.25
C HIS A 475 44.74 -16.79 -13.95
N THR A 476 45.03 -15.59 -13.45
CA THR A 476 46.07 -15.41 -12.41
C THR A 476 45.66 -15.88 -11.00
N GLU A 477 44.40 -15.72 -10.59
CA GLU A 477 43.94 -16.08 -9.25
C GLU A 477 43.04 -17.33 -9.21
N VAL A 478 43.21 -18.21 -8.22
CA VAL A 478 42.36 -19.40 -8.00
C VAL A 478 41.37 -19.11 -6.89
N PHE A 479 40.11 -18.92 -7.27
CA PHE A 479 39.00 -18.73 -6.34
C PHE A 479 38.40 -20.05 -5.90
N THR A 480 37.75 -20.07 -4.74
CA THR A 480 36.98 -21.21 -4.26
C THR A 480 35.53 -20.82 -4.03
N GLN A 481 34.61 -21.80 -4.09
CA GLN A 481 33.20 -21.57 -3.76
C GLN A 481 33.06 -20.96 -2.36
N LYS A 482 33.85 -21.43 -1.38
CA LYS A 482 33.81 -20.94 0.01
C LYS A 482 34.21 -19.47 0.16
N THR A 483 35.08 -18.95 -0.70
CA THR A 483 35.51 -17.55 -0.65
C THR A 483 34.48 -16.64 -1.32
N LEU A 484 33.88 -17.08 -2.44
CA LEU A 484 32.93 -16.27 -3.21
C LEU A 484 31.52 -16.29 -2.60
N PHE A 485 31.04 -17.47 -2.19
CA PHE A 485 29.69 -17.70 -1.66
C PHE A 485 29.70 -17.75 -0.12
N SER A 486 30.47 -16.84 0.50
CA SER A 486 30.65 -16.77 1.94
C SER A 486 29.49 -16.04 2.65
N ASP A 487 29.30 -16.32 3.94
CA ASP A 487 28.34 -15.58 4.79
C ASP A 487 28.66 -14.08 4.89
N GLU A 488 29.94 -13.71 4.72
CA GLU A 488 30.38 -12.33 4.66
C GLU A 488 29.82 -11.63 3.41
N ASN A 489 29.96 -12.24 2.24
CA ASN A 489 29.40 -11.70 1.00
C ASN A 489 27.86 -11.65 1.05
N LEU A 490 27.20 -12.63 1.68
CA LEU A 490 25.76 -12.58 1.90
C LEU A 490 25.36 -11.38 2.79
N ARG A 491 26.10 -11.11 3.87
CA ARG A 491 25.88 -9.93 4.72
C ARG A 491 26.12 -8.62 3.98
N LEU A 492 27.22 -8.51 3.23
CA LEU A 492 27.53 -7.33 2.42
C LEU A 492 26.47 -7.10 1.34
N ARG A 493 25.88 -8.17 0.78
CA ARG A 493 24.77 -8.07 -0.18
C ARG A 493 23.52 -7.48 0.46
N LYS A 494 23.12 -8.01 1.63
CA LYS A 494 21.98 -7.45 2.38
C LYS A 494 22.20 -5.97 2.68
N LYS A 495 23.42 -5.60 3.07
CA LYS A 495 23.81 -4.20 3.29
C LYS A 495 23.65 -3.34 2.04
N LEU A 496 24.06 -3.82 0.86
CA LEU A 496 23.87 -3.08 -0.40
C LEU A 496 22.39 -2.90 -0.75
N ALA A 497 21.55 -3.92 -0.53
CA ALA A 497 20.10 -3.83 -0.75
C ALA A 497 19.47 -2.74 0.16
N THR A 498 19.82 -2.75 1.44
CA THR A 498 19.40 -1.71 2.39
C THR A 498 19.86 -0.31 1.97
N ILE A 499 21.08 -0.16 1.46
CA ILE A 499 21.58 1.12 0.96
C ILE A 499 20.77 1.64 -0.23
N TYR A 500 20.31 0.77 -1.14
CA TYR A 500 19.42 1.19 -2.21
C TYR A 500 18.05 1.66 -1.67
N GLU A 501 17.51 0.99 -0.67
CA GLU A 501 16.27 1.43 0.01
C GLU A 501 16.46 2.80 0.67
N GLU A 502 17.56 2.99 1.40
CA GLU A 502 17.94 4.28 2.01
C GLU A 502 18.04 5.39 0.97
N GLN A 503 18.72 5.14 -0.16
CA GLN A 503 18.84 6.09 -1.25
C GLN A 503 17.47 6.45 -1.83
N ASN A 504 16.61 5.46 -2.07
CA ASN A 504 15.27 5.68 -2.59
C ASN A 504 14.43 6.54 -1.64
N VAL A 505 14.45 6.24 -0.33
CA VAL A 505 13.77 7.05 0.69
C VAL A 505 14.28 8.49 0.68
N LEU A 506 15.59 8.69 0.62
CA LEU A 506 16.18 10.03 0.57
C LEU A 506 15.76 10.80 -0.69
N GLU A 507 15.75 10.16 -1.87
CA GLU A 507 15.29 10.78 -3.11
C GLU A 507 13.78 11.11 -3.08
N GLN A 508 12.97 10.29 -2.43
CA GLN A 508 11.55 10.58 -2.18
C GLN A 508 11.36 11.78 -1.22
N ILE A 509 12.21 11.91 -0.18
CA ILE A 509 12.24 13.08 0.70
C ILE A 509 12.66 14.35 -0.07
N LYS A 510 13.66 14.24 -0.94
CA LYS A 510 14.16 15.34 -1.79
C LYS A 510 13.10 15.83 -2.77
N SER A 511 12.47 14.90 -3.49
CA SER A 511 11.40 15.15 -4.46
C SER A 511 10.05 15.52 -3.83
N LYS A 512 9.95 15.51 -2.49
CA LYS A 512 8.74 15.79 -1.70
C LYS A 512 7.61 14.78 -1.90
N GLN A 513 7.92 13.59 -2.40
CA GLN A 513 7.00 12.45 -2.35
C GLN A 513 6.78 12.04 -0.88
N ILE A 514 7.85 12.00 -0.09
CA ILE A 514 7.79 11.92 1.38
C ILE A 514 7.83 13.35 1.95
N GLN A 515 6.76 13.73 2.63
CA GLN A 515 6.62 15.08 3.19
C GLN A 515 7.09 15.15 4.66
N THR A 516 8.40 15.21 4.87
CA THR A 516 9.00 15.46 6.19
C THR A 516 9.85 16.73 6.22
N ARG A 517 9.94 17.37 7.40
CA ARG A 517 10.88 18.50 7.62
C ARG A 517 12.29 18.04 7.96
N THR A 518 12.38 16.95 8.70
CA THR A 518 13.64 16.41 9.22
C THR A 518 13.63 14.91 9.16
N PHE A 519 14.79 14.32 8.95
CA PHE A 519 15.00 12.88 9.01
C PHE A 519 16.24 12.61 9.87
N ASP A 520 16.39 11.39 10.32
CA ASP A 520 17.54 10.87 11.04
C ASP A 520 18.33 9.97 10.09
N PHE A 521 19.65 10.08 10.16
CA PHE A 521 20.57 9.15 9.53
C PHE A 521 21.64 8.79 10.55
N ASP A 522 21.71 7.51 10.91
CA ASP A 522 22.69 6.97 11.87
C ASP A 522 22.64 7.67 13.24
N GLY A 523 21.43 7.96 13.74
CA GLY A 523 21.20 8.61 15.03
C GLY A 523 21.46 10.12 15.04
N LYS A 524 21.79 10.72 13.89
CA LYS A 524 21.93 12.17 13.72
C LYS A 524 20.77 12.72 12.91
N LYS A 525 20.18 13.81 13.41
CA LYS A 525 19.07 14.52 12.76
C LYS A 525 19.55 15.53 11.70
N TYR A 526 18.90 15.51 10.54
CA TYR A 526 19.13 16.34 9.36
C TYR A 526 17.84 17.07 8.93
N ASP A 527 17.96 18.26 8.34
CA ASP A 527 16.85 18.94 7.63
C ASP A 527 16.66 18.36 6.23
N ARG A 528 15.44 18.41 5.68
CA ARG A 528 15.14 17.99 4.30
C ARG A 528 16.07 18.62 3.26
N ARG A 529 16.56 19.84 3.50
CA ARG A 529 17.51 20.54 2.60
C ARG A 529 18.91 19.90 2.59
N GLU A 530 19.20 19.05 3.57
CA GLU A 530 20.49 18.39 3.77
C GLU A 530 20.52 16.96 3.22
N VAL A 531 19.47 16.52 2.51
CA VAL A 531 19.43 15.19 1.87
C VAL A 531 20.65 14.95 0.98
N ASP A 532 21.07 15.95 0.20
CA ASP A 532 22.25 15.81 -0.67
C ASP A 532 23.54 15.57 0.12
N GLN A 533 23.63 16.06 1.36
CA GLN A 533 24.78 15.79 2.24
C GLN A 533 24.79 14.33 2.67
N VAL A 534 23.64 13.75 2.99
CA VAL A 534 23.53 12.33 3.39
C VAL A 534 23.72 11.40 2.19
N LEU A 535 23.17 11.75 1.03
CA LEU A 535 23.45 11.03 -0.22
C LEU A 535 24.94 11.02 -0.55
N ALA A 536 25.68 12.09 -0.25
CA ALA A 536 27.13 12.14 -0.42
C ALA A 536 27.91 11.23 0.56
N ILE A 537 27.31 10.83 1.69
CA ILE A 537 27.89 9.87 2.64
C ILE A 537 27.64 8.43 2.15
N ILE A 538 26.41 8.14 1.71
CA ILE A 538 26.01 6.78 1.32
C ILE A 538 26.55 6.39 -0.05
N ARG A 539 26.68 7.33 -0.99
CA ARG A 539 27.09 7.04 -2.37
C ARG A 539 28.47 6.37 -2.48
N PRO A 540 29.55 6.84 -1.81
CA PRO A 540 30.83 6.14 -1.85
C PRO A 540 30.78 4.72 -1.28
N GLU A 541 29.97 4.50 -0.24
CA GLU A 541 29.77 3.18 0.35
C GLU A 541 29.03 2.25 -0.63
N MET A 542 28.00 2.76 -1.30
CA MET A 542 27.28 2.04 -2.35
C MET A 542 28.20 1.68 -3.53
N GLU A 543 28.96 2.65 -4.04
CA GLU A 543 29.90 2.46 -5.16
C GLU A 543 30.99 1.43 -4.81
N ALA A 544 31.52 1.47 -3.59
CA ALA A 544 32.50 0.49 -3.13
C ALA A 544 31.92 -0.94 -3.06
N LEU A 545 30.68 -1.08 -2.56
CA LEU A 545 29.99 -2.38 -2.52
C LEU A 545 29.62 -2.87 -3.93
N GLN A 546 29.17 -1.98 -4.82
CA GLN A 546 28.91 -2.31 -6.23
C GLN A 546 30.19 -2.82 -6.91
N ALA A 547 31.31 -2.11 -6.75
CA ALA A 547 32.59 -2.52 -7.33
C ALA A 547 33.09 -3.86 -6.76
N HIS A 548 32.98 -4.06 -5.44
CA HIS A 548 33.29 -5.35 -4.79
C HIS A 548 32.49 -6.49 -5.43
N PHE A 549 31.21 -6.26 -5.66
CA PHE A 549 30.31 -7.29 -6.14
C PHE A 549 30.36 -7.53 -7.65
N GLN A 550 30.64 -6.49 -8.44
CA GLN A 550 30.98 -6.66 -9.85
C GLN A 550 32.23 -7.54 -9.98
N LYS A 551 33.28 -7.23 -9.22
CA LYS A 551 34.50 -8.06 -9.20
C LYS A 551 34.21 -9.50 -8.74
N THR A 552 33.43 -9.67 -7.67
CA THR A 552 33.08 -11.01 -7.15
C THR A 552 32.29 -11.82 -8.19
N GLU A 553 31.44 -11.20 -8.99
CA GLU A 553 30.70 -11.86 -10.07
C GLU A 553 31.60 -12.25 -11.25
N GLU A 554 32.56 -11.41 -11.62
CA GLU A 554 33.60 -11.78 -12.59
C GLU A 554 34.45 -12.95 -12.08
N ASP A 555 34.80 -12.97 -10.80
CA ASP A 555 35.57 -14.06 -10.18
C ASP A 555 34.76 -15.36 -10.11
N ALA A 556 33.45 -15.27 -9.86
CA ALA A 556 32.53 -16.40 -9.96
C ALA A 556 32.44 -16.93 -11.38
N PHE A 557 32.38 -16.05 -12.39
CA PHE A 557 32.46 -16.45 -13.79
C PHE A 557 33.80 -17.16 -14.08
N ARG A 558 34.95 -16.63 -13.65
CA ARG A 558 36.27 -17.25 -13.86
C ARG A 558 36.35 -18.64 -13.24
N LEU A 559 35.78 -18.83 -12.04
CA LEU A 559 35.70 -20.13 -11.38
C LEU A 559 34.94 -21.14 -12.24
N VAL A 560 33.74 -20.78 -12.70
CA VAL A 560 32.91 -21.68 -13.52
C VAL A 560 33.53 -21.90 -14.90
N TYR A 561 34.13 -20.86 -15.50
CA TYR A 561 34.80 -20.94 -16.79
C TYR A 561 35.93 -21.97 -16.80
N ARG A 562 36.74 -22.03 -15.73
CA ARG A 562 37.79 -23.06 -15.61
C ARG A 562 37.23 -24.48 -15.57
N LYS A 563 36.10 -24.69 -14.89
CA LYS A 563 35.40 -25.97 -14.86
C LYS A 563 34.81 -26.32 -16.22
N ALA A 564 34.18 -25.35 -16.87
CA ALA A 564 33.65 -25.47 -18.22
C ALA A 564 34.77 -25.82 -19.22
N LEU A 565 35.94 -25.19 -19.12
CA LEU A 565 37.10 -25.45 -19.96
C LEU A 565 37.60 -26.90 -19.85
N GLN A 566 37.64 -27.45 -18.62
CA GLN A 566 37.99 -28.85 -18.38
C GLN A 566 36.99 -29.84 -19.00
N GLN A 567 35.73 -29.42 -19.16
CA GLN A 567 34.64 -30.23 -19.71
C GLN A 567 34.35 -29.94 -21.19
N GLY A 568 35.10 -29.05 -21.84
CA GLY A 568 34.87 -28.65 -23.23
C GLY A 568 33.63 -27.75 -23.46
N LEU A 569 33.15 -27.07 -22.40
CA LEU A 569 31.93 -26.26 -22.38
C LEU A 569 32.19 -24.75 -22.22
N ALA A 570 33.44 -24.29 -22.38
CA ALA A 570 33.84 -22.89 -22.18
C ALA A 570 33.12 -21.91 -23.12
N ASP A 571 33.04 -22.23 -24.42
CA ASP A 571 32.35 -21.39 -25.41
C ASP A 571 30.85 -21.30 -25.13
N GLU A 572 30.26 -22.38 -24.63
CA GLU A 572 28.84 -22.42 -24.25
C GLU A 572 28.56 -21.51 -23.05
N LEU A 573 29.44 -21.49 -22.04
CA LEU A 573 29.31 -20.56 -20.91
C LEU A 573 29.36 -19.10 -21.37
N ILE A 574 30.30 -18.75 -22.25
CA ILE A 574 30.41 -17.39 -22.80
C ILE A 574 29.11 -17.00 -23.51
N ARG A 575 28.60 -17.85 -24.42
CA ARG A 575 27.36 -17.58 -25.15
C ARG A 575 26.15 -17.37 -24.24
N ARG A 576 26.03 -18.15 -23.16
CA ARG A 576 24.91 -17.99 -22.20
C ARG A 576 24.99 -16.65 -21.44
N TYR A 577 26.18 -16.20 -21.06
CA TYR A 577 26.36 -14.87 -20.46
C TYR A 577 26.09 -13.75 -21.46
N GLU A 578 26.57 -13.87 -22.70
CA GLU A 578 26.30 -12.91 -23.78
C GLU A 578 24.78 -12.79 -24.03
N LEU A 579 24.05 -13.91 -24.06
CA LEU A 579 22.59 -13.92 -24.16
C LEU A 579 21.93 -13.17 -23.00
N TYR A 580 22.32 -13.45 -21.76
CA TYR A 580 21.79 -12.76 -20.58
C TYR A 580 22.01 -11.24 -20.66
N PHE A 581 23.25 -10.81 -20.97
CA PHE A 581 23.56 -9.38 -21.06
C PHE A 581 22.86 -8.69 -22.21
N ARG A 582 22.66 -9.40 -23.33
CA ARG A 582 21.89 -8.89 -24.45
C ARG A 582 20.43 -8.68 -24.10
N LEU A 583 19.81 -9.60 -23.36
CA LEU A 583 18.44 -9.43 -22.88
C LEU A 583 18.30 -8.28 -21.88
N ASN A 584 19.32 -8.03 -21.05
CA ASN A 584 19.36 -6.84 -20.20
C ASN A 584 19.38 -5.56 -21.04
N GLU A 585 20.20 -5.51 -22.09
CA GLU A 585 20.30 -4.37 -23.01
C GLU A 585 18.97 -4.11 -23.73
N ASP A 586 18.29 -5.18 -24.20
CA ASP A 586 16.98 -5.07 -24.83
C ASP A 586 15.94 -4.51 -23.85
N ARG A 587 15.90 -5.04 -22.61
CA ARG A 587 15.00 -4.54 -21.55
C ARG A 587 15.21 -3.04 -21.29
N GLU A 588 16.47 -2.62 -21.15
CA GLU A 588 16.81 -1.21 -20.94
C GLU A 588 16.43 -0.35 -22.15
N THR A 589 16.70 -0.83 -23.37
CA THR A 589 16.38 -0.16 -24.63
C THR A 589 14.87 0.04 -24.77
N TYR A 590 14.07 -1.01 -24.59
CA TYR A 590 12.61 -0.91 -24.63
C TYR A 590 12.05 -0.04 -23.51
N GLY A 591 12.64 -0.09 -22.31
CA GLY A 591 12.27 0.80 -21.21
C GLY A 591 12.49 2.29 -21.57
N GLN A 592 13.64 2.62 -22.16
CA GLN A 592 13.94 3.97 -22.64
C GLN A 592 13.00 4.39 -23.78
N LEU A 593 12.74 3.50 -24.74
CA LEU A 593 11.78 3.75 -25.82
C LEU A 593 10.38 4.04 -25.26
N LEU A 594 9.91 3.27 -24.27
CA LEU A 594 8.61 3.50 -23.65
C LEU A 594 8.53 4.84 -22.93
N LEU A 595 9.60 5.27 -22.26
CA LEU A 595 9.68 6.60 -21.62
C LEU A 595 9.61 7.73 -22.65
N VAL A 596 10.43 7.65 -23.71
CA VAL A 596 10.41 8.62 -24.82
C VAL A 596 9.04 8.67 -25.48
N TYR A 597 8.43 7.50 -25.70
CA TYR A 597 7.13 7.39 -26.31
C TYR A 597 6.01 7.93 -25.41
N SER A 598 6.07 7.71 -24.11
CA SER A 598 5.12 8.26 -23.14
C SER A 598 5.16 9.79 -23.10
N GLU A 599 6.36 10.38 -23.21
CA GLU A 599 6.52 11.83 -23.33
C GLU A 599 5.94 12.35 -24.64
N LEU A 600 6.19 11.66 -25.77
CA LEU A 600 5.62 11.97 -27.07
C LEU A 600 4.08 11.88 -27.05
N LEU A 601 3.52 10.84 -26.44
CA LEU A 601 2.08 10.62 -26.28
C LEU A 601 1.42 11.75 -25.49
N LYS A 602 2.03 12.17 -24.38
CA LYS A 602 1.57 13.31 -23.56
C LYS A 602 1.60 14.62 -24.36
N ASN A 603 2.71 14.89 -25.05
CA ASN A 603 2.86 16.09 -25.87
C ASN A 603 1.85 16.15 -27.02
N THR A 604 1.53 14.99 -27.62
CA THR A 604 0.51 14.86 -28.67
C THR A 604 -0.91 15.03 -28.12
N HIS A 605 -1.22 14.46 -26.95
CA HIS A 605 -2.50 14.67 -26.27
C HIS A 605 -2.75 16.17 -26.01
N ASP A 606 -1.76 16.86 -25.45
CA ASP A 606 -1.83 18.29 -25.16
C ASP A 606 -2.00 19.12 -26.45
N ALA A 607 -1.35 18.72 -27.56
CA ALA A 607 -1.45 19.42 -28.84
C ALA A 607 -2.77 19.19 -29.59
N LEU A 608 -3.38 18.00 -29.47
CA LEU A 608 -4.63 17.65 -30.15
C LEU A 608 -5.86 18.17 -29.39
N LYS A 609 -5.76 18.37 -28.07
CA LYS A 609 -6.83 18.93 -27.21
C LYS A 609 -7.18 20.39 -27.55
N ASP A 610 -6.23 21.15 -28.09
CA ASP A 610 -6.36 22.60 -28.35
C ASP A 610 -6.83 22.96 -29.77
N GLY A 611 -7.45 22.03 -30.52
CA GLY A 611 -8.16 22.38 -31.77
C GLY A 611 -7.29 22.54 -33.02
N GLY A 612 -6.07 22.00 -33.03
CA GLY A 612 -5.37 21.60 -34.27
C GLY A 612 -4.24 22.52 -34.75
N THR A 613 -3.01 22.00 -34.62
CA THR A 613 -2.02 21.83 -35.70
C THR A 613 -0.81 21.11 -35.10
N LYS A 614 -0.17 20.21 -35.85
CA LYS A 614 1.08 19.55 -35.44
C LYS A 614 2.06 20.59 -34.91
N LYS A 615 2.53 20.44 -33.67
CA LYS A 615 3.65 21.25 -33.15
C LYS A 615 4.85 21.06 -34.09
N ARG A 616 5.47 22.17 -34.51
CA ARG A 616 6.62 22.18 -35.41
C ARG A 616 7.75 21.32 -34.80
N GLY A 617 8.20 20.29 -35.52
CA GLY A 617 9.23 19.35 -35.06
C GLY A 617 8.73 17.97 -34.58
N MET A 618 7.42 17.83 -34.32
CA MET A 618 6.84 16.56 -33.84
C MET A 618 6.92 15.43 -34.87
N GLY A 619 6.82 15.74 -36.17
CA GLY A 619 7.03 14.75 -37.24
C GLY A 619 8.44 14.14 -37.19
N ARG A 620 9.46 14.99 -37.02
CA ARG A 620 10.86 14.55 -36.88
C ARG A 620 11.07 13.68 -35.63
N GLN A 621 10.44 14.03 -34.50
CA GLN A 621 10.52 13.22 -33.28
C GLN A 621 9.88 11.82 -33.47
N ILE A 622 8.81 11.72 -34.26
CA ILE A 622 8.18 10.45 -34.62
C ILE A 622 9.09 9.64 -35.56
N ASP A 623 9.69 10.29 -36.56
CA ASP A 623 10.63 9.61 -37.46
C ASP A 623 11.84 9.06 -36.68
N GLU A 624 12.46 9.89 -35.83
CA GLU A 624 13.57 9.47 -34.97
C GLU A 624 13.19 8.34 -34.01
N PHE A 625 11.96 8.37 -33.49
CA PHE A 625 11.43 7.32 -32.63
C PHE A 625 11.23 6.02 -33.41
N ASN A 626 10.58 6.08 -34.58
CA ASN A 626 10.35 4.92 -35.44
C ASN A 626 11.69 4.27 -35.82
N ASP A 627 12.69 5.05 -36.20
CA ASP A 627 14.02 4.55 -36.57
C ASP A 627 14.68 3.78 -35.42
N LYS A 628 14.68 4.36 -34.21
CA LYS A 628 15.24 3.73 -33.01
C LYS A 628 14.47 2.47 -32.62
N MET A 629 13.14 2.51 -32.69
CA MET A 629 12.28 1.37 -32.40
C MET A 629 12.53 0.22 -33.38
N GLN A 630 12.59 0.50 -34.68
CA GLN A 630 12.88 -0.50 -35.70
C GLN A 630 14.30 -1.06 -35.60
N GLN A 631 15.27 -0.22 -35.20
CA GLN A 631 16.62 -0.68 -34.93
C GLN A 631 16.67 -1.62 -33.74
N ALA A 632 16.04 -1.26 -32.61
CA ALA A 632 15.93 -2.12 -31.44
C ALA A 632 15.26 -3.46 -31.81
N TYR A 633 14.16 -3.41 -32.56
CA TYR A 633 13.48 -4.61 -33.04
C TYR A 633 14.37 -5.52 -33.88
N ARG A 634 15.08 -4.98 -34.89
CA ARG A 634 16.01 -5.78 -35.70
C ARG A 634 17.13 -6.39 -34.86
N ASN A 635 17.62 -5.65 -33.87
CA ASN A 635 18.68 -6.07 -32.96
C ASN A 635 18.26 -7.23 -32.05
N SER A 636 17.00 -7.29 -31.62
CA SER A 636 16.43 -8.39 -30.83
C SER A 636 16.21 -9.66 -31.67
N GLN A 637 15.95 -9.52 -32.97
CA GLN A 637 15.74 -10.64 -33.89
C GLN A 637 17.04 -11.39 -34.25
N THR A 638 18.21 -10.79 -34.01
CA THR A 638 19.52 -11.37 -34.37
C THR A 638 20.20 -12.13 -33.21
N ILE A 639 19.51 -12.33 -32.10
CA ILE A 639 20.09 -12.97 -30.91
C ILE A 639 20.25 -14.48 -31.16
N ASP A 640 21.48 -14.98 -31.07
CA ASP A 640 21.79 -16.40 -31.19
C ASP A 640 21.43 -17.14 -29.90
N ILE A 641 20.65 -18.22 -30.01
CA ILE A 641 20.19 -19.01 -28.88
C ILE A 641 21.13 -20.23 -28.72
N PRO A 642 21.80 -20.41 -27.57
CA PRO A 642 22.68 -21.54 -27.39
C PRO A 642 21.92 -22.88 -27.45
N SER A 643 22.46 -23.84 -28.22
CA SER A 643 21.80 -25.09 -28.62
C SER A 643 21.39 -26.08 -27.50
N GLN A 644 21.80 -25.83 -26.25
CA GLN A 644 21.50 -26.70 -25.09
C GLN A 644 20.78 -25.96 -23.95
N VAL A 645 20.18 -24.80 -24.23
CA VAL A 645 19.32 -24.08 -23.27
C VAL A 645 18.04 -24.90 -23.07
N GLY A 646 17.74 -25.29 -21.83
CA GLY A 646 16.82 -26.39 -21.49
C GLY A 646 15.39 -26.27 -22.06
N THR A 647 15.07 -27.18 -23.00
CA THR A 647 13.76 -27.73 -23.42
C THR A 647 12.50 -26.85 -23.33
N LEU A 648 11.83 -26.63 -24.48
CA LEU A 648 10.40 -26.29 -24.71
C LEU A 648 9.83 -25.00 -24.05
N THR A 649 10.20 -24.72 -22.82
CA THR A 649 9.84 -23.53 -22.03
C THR A 649 10.61 -22.30 -22.50
N PHE A 650 11.90 -22.47 -22.86
CA PHE A 650 12.71 -21.40 -23.43
C PHE A 650 12.23 -21.00 -24.84
N GLU A 651 11.99 -21.96 -25.74
CA GLU A 651 11.49 -21.67 -27.10
C GLU A 651 10.08 -21.06 -27.10
N ARG A 652 9.17 -21.51 -26.20
CA ARG A 652 7.85 -20.89 -26.06
C ARG A 652 7.89 -19.54 -25.36
N GLY A 653 8.70 -19.37 -24.31
CA GLY A 653 8.82 -18.10 -23.58
C GLY A 653 9.54 -17.04 -24.40
N TYR A 654 10.61 -17.38 -25.10
CA TYR A 654 11.39 -16.44 -25.89
C TYR A 654 10.71 -16.09 -27.22
N ALA A 655 10.28 -17.10 -28.01
CA ALA A 655 9.69 -16.86 -29.33
C ALA A 655 8.22 -16.38 -29.27
N ALA A 656 7.46 -16.71 -28.22
CA ALA A 656 6.10 -16.18 -28.05
C ALA A 656 6.06 -14.81 -27.34
N HIS A 657 7.18 -14.33 -26.76
CA HIS A 657 7.20 -13.07 -25.99
C HIS A 657 7.97 -11.94 -26.68
N LEU A 658 8.65 -12.19 -27.81
CA LEU A 658 9.31 -11.17 -28.64
C LEU A 658 8.44 -10.62 -29.79
N CYS A 659 7.12 -10.57 -29.56
CA CYS A 659 6.15 -9.75 -30.28
C CYS A 659 5.56 -10.22 -31.62
N PRO A 660 4.35 -9.72 -31.96
CA PRO A 660 3.58 -10.14 -33.14
C PRO A 660 4.33 -9.82 -34.43
N ASP A 661 3.95 -10.52 -35.50
CA ASP A 661 4.64 -10.58 -36.81
C ASP A 661 5.11 -9.23 -37.42
N THR A 662 4.62 -8.07 -36.94
CA THR A 662 5.13 -6.71 -37.27
C THR A 662 4.80 -5.66 -36.19
N LEU A 663 5.79 -4.84 -35.79
CA LEU A 663 5.57 -3.58 -35.03
C LEU A 663 5.04 -2.49 -35.98
N ARG A 664 3.89 -1.88 -35.65
CA ARG A 664 3.30 -0.83 -36.50
C ARG A 664 4.07 0.49 -36.36
N GLU A 665 4.42 1.09 -37.49
CA GLU A 665 5.00 2.44 -37.54
C GLU A 665 3.92 3.53 -37.55
N ILE A 666 4.27 4.68 -37.00
CA ILE A 666 3.42 5.87 -37.05
C ILE A 666 3.88 6.75 -38.21
N LYS A 667 2.97 7.04 -39.14
CA LYS A 667 3.27 7.95 -40.26
C LYS A 667 3.41 9.38 -39.73
N SER A 668 4.63 9.92 -39.74
CA SER A 668 4.94 11.28 -39.30
C SER A 668 4.19 12.37 -40.08
N GLU A 669 3.66 12.06 -41.27
CA GLU A 669 2.85 12.94 -42.12
C GLU A 669 1.35 12.91 -41.75
N SER A 670 0.80 11.79 -41.24
CA SER A 670 -0.64 11.58 -41.11
C SER A 670 -1.11 10.82 -39.85
N PHE A 671 -0.34 10.83 -38.77
CA PHE A 671 -0.74 10.18 -37.50
C PHE A 671 -2.02 10.75 -36.88
N ASN A 672 -2.79 9.87 -36.24
CA ASN A 672 -3.95 10.22 -35.41
C ASN A 672 -3.77 9.69 -33.97
N TRP A 673 -4.70 10.03 -33.07
CA TRP A 673 -4.64 9.59 -31.67
C TRP A 673 -4.80 8.06 -31.51
N GLU A 674 -5.60 7.41 -32.35
CA GLU A 674 -5.83 5.96 -32.30
C GLU A 674 -4.56 5.18 -32.66
N ASP A 675 -3.82 5.62 -33.68
CA ASP A 675 -2.54 5.03 -34.09
C ASP A 675 -1.50 5.15 -32.97
N MET A 676 -1.48 6.28 -32.27
CA MET A 676 -0.58 6.51 -31.13
C MET A 676 -0.93 5.57 -29.96
N VAL A 677 -2.21 5.42 -29.63
CA VAL A 677 -2.65 4.50 -28.57
C VAL A 677 -2.37 3.04 -28.97
N ALA A 678 -2.57 2.66 -30.22
CA ALA A 678 -2.30 1.32 -30.71
C ALA A 678 -0.81 0.94 -30.62
N LEU A 679 0.11 1.87 -30.93
CA LEU A 679 1.53 1.63 -30.75
C LEU A 679 1.92 1.59 -29.27
N TYR A 680 1.32 2.43 -28.41
CA TYR A 680 1.52 2.35 -26.96
C TYR A 680 1.21 0.94 -26.45
N GLN A 681 0.05 0.38 -26.83
CA GLN A 681 -0.38 -0.96 -26.43
C GLN A 681 0.57 -2.08 -26.90
N GLN A 682 1.31 -1.87 -28.00
CA GLN A 682 2.33 -2.82 -28.47
C GLN A 682 3.66 -2.67 -27.73
N LEU A 683 4.05 -1.44 -27.38
CA LEU A 683 5.33 -1.14 -26.73
C LEU A 683 5.29 -1.33 -25.21
N GLU A 684 4.18 -1.01 -24.57
CA GLU A 684 3.99 -1.08 -23.11
C GLU A 684 4.40 -2.44 -22.51
N PRO A 685 4.04 -3.60 -23.08
CA PRO A 685 4.44 -4.88 -22.49
C PRO A 685 5.92 -5.24 -22.73
N MET A 686 6.60 -4.64 -23.71
CA MET A 686 7.94 -5.05 -24.15
C MET A 686 9.01 -5.08 -23.04
N PRO A 687 9.16 -4.03 -22.20
CA PRO A 687 10.18 -4.06 -21.14
C PRO A 687 9.92 -5.17 -20.12
N ASN A 688 8.64 -5.44 -19.81
CA ASN A 688 8.27 -6.51 -18.88
C ASN A 688 8.53 -7.88 -19.49
N LEU A 689 8.21 -8.09 -20.77
CA LEU A 689 8.47 -9.35 -21.47
C LEU A 689 9.98 -9.62 -21.58
N ALA A 690 10.78 -8.61 -21.95
CA ALA A 690 12.24 -8.71 -21.96
C ALA A 690 12.80 -9.00 -20.55
N GLY A 691 12.24 -8.37 -19.51
CA GLY A 691 12.60 -8.66 -18.12
C GLY A 691 12.27 -10.08 -17.67
N GLN A 692 11.10 -10.61 -18.05
CA GLN A 692 10.73 -12.01 -17.78
C GLN A 692 11.68 -12.99 -18.47
N ALA A 693 12.00 -12.75 -19.74
CA ALA A 693 12.96 -13.57 -20.48
C ALA A 693 14.36 -13.50 -19.86
N GLN A 694 14.82 -12.31 -19.46
CA GLN A 694 16.09 -12.12 -18.78
C GLN A 694 16.17 -12.91 -17.47
N ILE A 695 15.13 -12.87 -16.64
CA ILE A 695 15.08 -13.62 -15.37
C ILE A 695 15.12 -15.13 -15.63
N ALA A 696 14.37 -15.61 -16.62
CA ALA A 696 14.37 -17.03 -16.99
C ALA A 696 15.76 -17.50 -17.47
N VAL A 697 16.44 -16.71 -18.33
CA VAL A 697 17.81 -17.01 -18.77
C VAL A 697 18.79 -17.00 -17.61
N LEU A 698 18.64 -16.04 -16.69
CA LEU A 698 19.49 -15.97 -15.51
C LEU A 698 19.33 -17.20 -14.63
N ASP A 699 18.09 -17.58 -14.30
CA ASP A 699 17.81 -18.77 -13.48
C ASP A 699 18.42 -20.03 -14.10
N GLU A 700 18.22 -20.23 -15.41
CA GLU A 700 18.80 -21.37 -16.10
C GLU A 700 20.34 -21.31 -16.14
N LEU A 701 20.93 -20.14 -16.42
CA LEU A 701 22.37 -19.95 -16.41
C LEU A 701 22.95 -20.34 -15.04
N ILE A 702 22.40 -19.83 -13.95
CA ILE A 702 22.88 -20.13 -12.59
C ILE A 702 22.69 -21.61 -12.25
N ARG A 703 21.56 -22.23 -12.60
CA ARG A 703 21.36 -23.68 -12.38
C ARG A 703 22.31 -24.54 -13.20
N TRP A 704 22.58 -24.15 -14.45
CA TRP A 704 23.51 -24.87 -15.32
C TRP A 704 24.94 -24.76 -14.80
N GLN A 705 25.37 -23.58 -14.36
CA GLN A 705 26.67 -23.38 -13.71
C GLN A 705 26.85 -24.29 -12.49
N ALA A 706 25.80 -24.51 -11.70
CA ALA A 706 25.85 -25.41 -10.55
C ALA A 706 26.12 -26.87 -10.94
N THR A 707 25.78 -27.29 -12.16
CA THR A 707 26.12 -28.64 -12.66
C THR A 707 27.60 -28.78 -13.05
N LEU A 708 28.29 -27.66 -13.32
CA LEU A 708 29.71 -27.63 -13.67
C LEU A 708 30.62 -27.58 -12.42
N LEU A 709 30.10 -27.01 -11.34
CA LEU A 709 30.77 -26.80 -10.05
C LEU A 709 30.75 -28.06 -9.20
#